data_AF-A0A7J7GA11-F1
#
_entry.id   AF-A0A7J7GA11-F1
#
_cell.length_a   1.000
_cell.length_b   1.000
_cell.length_c   1.000
_cell.angle_alpha   90.00
_cell.angle_beta   90.00
_cell.angle_gamma   90.00
#
_symmetry.space_group_name_H-M   'P 1'
#
loop_
_entity.id
_entity.type
_entity.pdbx_description
1 polymer ?
#
loop_
_entity_poly.entity_id
_entity_poly.type
_entity_poly.pdbx_seq_one_letter_code
_entity_poly.pdbx_strand_id
1 'polypeptide(L)'
;MLSGKIPEEIGLFSGLEYLDLGGNVLMGTIPKSLSNITGLQFLTLASNQLIGEIPRELGMLKSLKWIYLGYNNLSGEIPIDIGELTSLNHLDLVNNNLTGEIPSSLGKLTNLQYLFLYLNKLTGPIPHSIFSLKNLISLDLSDNFLSGEIPELLSQLQNLEILHLFSNNFTGKIPNAITSLPHLQVLQLWSNKFSGEIPKDLGKQNNLTVLDLSTNNLTGKIPESVCGSGQLFKLILFSNSIEGQIPKSLSHCKSLKRVRLQNNQLSGELSSEFTKLPLVYFLDLSNNKLSGTISGRKWDMPELQMLNFARNNFFGDLPESFGTDNLENLDLSENSLSGRIPVSFGKLPELMQLKLSKNKLSGDIPEELSLCKKLVSLDLSHNQLSGLIPSSLSEMPVLGQVDLSVNQLSGEIPKSLGEVESLVQVNISHNHFHGHLPSTGAFLAINTSAIAGNNLCGGDTTAGLPPCKGVKTPVWWFFAASLLVVLAAVAVVAFFIVFTRQQRNDSELKRVENGDGVWEMQFFDSKFSKSIKMDDILSSMRDENVVSRGRRGVSYKGKSNTTNIQFVMKEMSEINSVPTGFWTELGKLRHENIARVIAMIRSKSVGFLVFEYIEGKSLNEVFQGLSWERRRKIALGIAKALRYLHCHRSQSVMVSELSPEKIIVDGKDEPHLRLSLPGRTCMDSKSFISSAYVAPETRETKDITEKSDTYGFGLILIELLTGKGPSDTEIGGTHETIVEWARYCYSDCHLDTWVDPTIKEHGSNNHNEIVEIMNLALHCTASDPMARPCASDVVKTLESVIRPSSCVLGLKCSSTI
;
A
#
# COMPACT_ATOMS: atom_id res chain seq x y z
N MET A 1 -23.67 2.88 14.37
CA MET A 1 -22.60 2.94 15.38
C MET A 1 -23.19 3.33 16.72
N LEU A 2 -23.31 2.38 17.62
CA LEU A 2 -23.57 2.60 19.04
C LEU A 2 -22.33 3.21 19.70
N SER A 3 -22.55 4.19 20.59
CA SER A 3 -21.50 4.90 21.33
C SER A 3 -21.88 5.04 22.80
N GLY A 4 -20.90 5.39 23.63
CA GLY A 4 -21.08 5.48 25.08
C GLY A 4 -20.91 4.14 25.79
N LYS A 5 -21.36 4.07 27.04
CA LYS A 5 -21.22 2.87 27.87
C LYS A 5 -22.34 1.88 27.61
N ILE A 6 -22.06 0.58 27.75
CA ILE A 6 -23.10 -0.44 27.83
C ILE A 6 -23.83 -0.25 29.18
N PRO A 7 -25.15 0.00 29.17
CA PRO A 7 -25.91 0.26 30.40
C PRO A 7 -26.04 -1.00 31.26
N GLU A 8 -26.11 -0.84 32.58
CA GLU A 8 -26.33 -1.96 33.52
C GLU A 8 -27.75 -2.56 33.37
N GLU A 9 -28.67 -1.83 32.78
CA GLU A 9 -30.01 -2.29 32.46
C GLU A 9 -30.02 -3.41 31.40
N ILE A 10 -28.90 -3.65 30.70
CA ILE A 10 -28.76 -4.79 29.77
C ILE A 10 -29.05 -6.13 30.46
N GLY A 11 -28.75 -6.24 31.75
CA GLY A 11 -29.04 -7.45 32.53
C GLY A 11 -30.52 -7.75 32.74
N LEU A 12 -31.43 -6.84 32.39
CA LEU A 12 -32.88 -7.04 32.50
C LEU A 12 -33.44 -7.93 31.37
N PHE A 13 -32.70 -8.12 30.28
CA PHE A 13 -33.11 -8.95 29.14
C PHE A 13 -32.86 -10.44 29.39
N SER A 14 -33.45 -10.99 30.45
CA SER A 14 -33.20 -12.37 30.92
C SER A 14 -33.50 -13.49 29.91
N GLY A 15 -34.32 -13.21 28.89
CA GLY A 15 -34.63 -14.14 27.80
C GLY A 15 -33.70 -14.07 26.59
N LEU A 16 -32.64 -13.24 26.63
CA LEU A 16 -31.75 -13.06 25.49
C LEU A 16 -30.77 -14.23 25.35
N GLU A 17 -30.65 -14.79 24.14
CA GLU A 17 -29.72 -15.88 23.82
C GLU A 17 -28.53 -15.41 22.97
N TYR A 18 -28.69 -14.31 22.24
CA TYR A 18 -27.70 -13.77 21.31
C TYR A 18 -27.55 -12.27 21.54
N LEU A 19 -26.35 -11.84 21.93
CA LEU A 19 -26.02 -10.43 22.10
C LEU A 19 -24.81 -10.10 21.22
N ASP A 20 -25.06 -9.29 20.18
CA ASP A 20 -24.04 -8.76 19.30
C ASP A 20 -24.04 -7.24 19.36
N LEU A 21 -22.94 -6.70 19.90
CA LEU A 21 -22.62 -5.28 19.92
C LEU A 21 -21.24 -5.02 19.27
N GLY A 22 -20.74 -5.95 18.46
CA GLY A 22 -19.44 -5.86 17.83
C GLY A 22 -19.35 -4.72 16.80
N GLY A 23 -18.14 -4.25 16.50
CA GLY A 23 -17.91 -3.27 15.42
C GLY A 23 -18.45 -1.86 15.71
N ASN A 24 -18.55 -1.46 16.97
CA ASN A 24 -19.12 -0.18 17.38
C ASN A 24 -18.04 0.75 17.99
N VAL A 25 -18.45 1.85 18.63
CA VAL A 25 -17.55 2.75 19.40
C VAL A 25 -17.96 2.82 20.86
N LEU A 26 -18.41 1.67 21.40
CA LEU A 26 -18.76 1.53 22.80
C LEU A 26 -17.52 1.68 23.67
N MET A 27 -17.65 2.37 24.80
CA MET A 27 -16.58 2.71 25.72
C MET A 27 -16.94 2.36 27.16
N GLY A 28 -15.98 2.51 28.08
CA GLY A 28 -16.19 2.13 29.49
C GLY A 28 -16.05 0.63 29.70
N THR A 29 -16.55 0.13 30.82
CA THR A 29 -16.36 -1.26 31.26
C THR A 29 -17.50 -2.15 30.80
N ILE A 30 -17.23 -3.45 30.67
CA ILE A 30 -18.29 -4.46 30.50
C ILE A 30 -19.13 -4.50 31.79
N PRO A 31 -20.46 -4.27 31.72
CA PRO A 31 -21.31 -4.20 32.91
C PRO A 31 -21.49 -5.57 33.54
N LYS A 32 -21.46 -5.63 34.87
CA LYS A 32 -21.54 -6.90 35.63
C LYS A 32 -22.93 -7.52 35.52
N SER A 33 -23.96 -6.70 35.36
CA SER A 33 -25.34 -7.12 35.13
C SER A 33 -25.52 -8.02 33.91
N LEU A 34 -24.59 -8.06 32.96
CA LEU A 34 -24.63 -8.97 31.81
C LEU A 34 -24.69 -10.45 32.27
N SER A 35 -24.16 -10.75 33.47
CA SER A 35 -24.26 -12.06 34.12
C SER A 35 -25.70 -12.49 34.49
N ASN A 36 -26.66 -11.56 34.50
CA ASN A 36 -28.07 -11.87 34.76
C ASN A 36 -28.77 -12.52 33.55
N ILE A 37 -28.17 -12.47 32.36
CA ILE A 37 -28.71 -13.01 31.11
C ILE A 37 -28.37 -14.51 31.02
N THR A 38 -28.87 -15.32 31.95
CA THR A 38 -28.43 -16.72 32.13
C THR A 38 -28.68 -17.63 30.90
N GLY A 39 -29.58 -17.24 30.00
CA GLY A 39 -29.84 -17.90 28.72
C GLY A 39 -28.84 -17.58 27.60
N LEU A 40 -27.90 -16.65 27.82
CA LEU A 40 -27.01 -16.16 26.76
C LEU A 40 -26.08 -17.27 26.24
N GLN A 41 -26.10 -17.49 24.93
CA GLN A 41 -25.28 -18.49 24.23
C GLN A 41 -24.17 -17.85 23.38
N PHE A 42 -24.42 -16.66 22.85
CA PHE A 42 -23.48 -15.93 22.02
C PHE A 42 -23.33 -14.50 22.55
N LEU A 43 -22.08 -14.10 22.81
CA LEU A 43 -21.71 -12.77 23.22
C LEU A 43 -20.58 -12.26 22.32
N THR A 44 -20.83 -11.19 21.59
CA THR A 44 -19.75 -10.40 20.98
C THR A 44 -19.83 -8.94 21.39
N LEU A 45 -18.70 -8.45 21.89
CA LEU A 45 -18.42 -7.03 22.15
C LEU A 45 -17.16 -6.59 21.38
N ALA A 46 -16.71 -7.39 20.40
CA ALA A 46 -15.44 -7.21 19.74
C ALA A 46 -15.39 -5.92 18.91
N SER A 47 -14.19 -5.41 18.62
CA SER A 47 -13.99 -4.19 17.82
C SER A 47 -14.74 -2.97 18.37
N ASN A 48 -14.51 -2.66 19.64
CA ASN A 48 -15.03 -1.48 20.35
C ASN A 48 -13.87 -0.74 21.05
N GLN A 49 -14.19 0.17 21.98
CA GLN A 49 -13.23 0.91 22.82
C GLN A 49 -13.41 0.57 24.30
N LEU A 50 -13.82 -0.66 24.62
CA LEU A 50 -14.08 -1.09 25.99
C LEU A 50 -12.77 -1.18 26.78
N ILE A 51 -12.82 -0.73 28.03
CA ILE A 51 -11.68 -0.63 28.95
C ILE A 51 -11.97 -1.41 30.24
N GLY A 52 -10.95 -1.56 31.09
CA GLY A 52 -11.07 -2.22 32.39
C GLY A 52 -11.04 -3.74 32.27
N GLU A 53 -11.35 -4.41 33.38
CA GLU A 53 -11.24 -5.87 33.49
C GLU A 53 -12.43 -6.59 32.85
N ILE A 54 -12.18 -7.82 32.39
CA ILE A 54 -13.24 -8.76 32.05
C ILE A 54 -13.96 -9.13 33.37
N PRO A 55 -15.28 -8.90 33.50
CA PRO A 55 -15.99 -9.20 34.75
C PRO A 55 -15.97 -10.70 35.05
N ARG A 56 -15.52 -11.08 36.26
CA ARG A 56 -15.58 -12.47 36.74
C ARG A 56 -16.99 -13.05 36.73
N GLU A 57 -17.99 -12.20 36.91
CA GLU A 57 -19.40 -12.55 36.91
C GLU A 57 -19.84 -13.18 35.56
N LEU A 58 -19.11 -12.95 34.45
CA LEU A 58 -19.35 -13.65 33.18
C LEU A 58 -19.27 -15.18 33.33
N GLY A 59 -18.46 -15.69 34.28
CA GLY A 59 -18.37 -17.12 34.58
C GLY A 59 -19.68 -17.76 35.06
N MET A 60 -20.70 -16.96 35.38
CA MET A 60 -22.04 -17.44 35.77
C MET A 60 -22.90 -17.88 34.57
N LEU A 61 -22.56 -17.46 33.35
CA LEU A 61 -23.36 -17.65 32.14
C LEU A 61 -23.13 -19.02 31.49
N LYS A 62 -23.54 -20.11 32.16
CA LYS A 62 -23.24 -21.50 31.77
C LYS A 62 -23.73 -21.92 30.38
N SER A 63 -24.65 -21.17 29.80
CA SER A 63 -25.19 -21.38 28.46
C SER A 63 -24.28 -20.86 27.35
N LEU A 64 -23.27 -20.03 27.68
CA LEU A 64 -22.36 -19.44 26.70
C LEU A 64 -21.56 -20.50 25.94
N LYS A 65 -21.59 -20.37 24.62
CA LYS A 65 -20.88 -21.19 23.65
C LYS A 65 -19.84 -20.38 22.89
N TRP A 66 -20.12 -19.10 22.64
CA TRP A 66 -19.21 -18.20 21.92
C TRP A 66 -19.03 -16.89 22.68
N ILE A 67 -17.77 -16.53 22.88
CA ILE A 67 -17.36 -15.24 23.45
C ILE A 67 -16.37 -14.60 22.50
N TYR A 68 -16.69 -13.39 22.03
CA TYR A 68 -15.82 -12.54 21.23
C TYR A 68 -15.66 -11.18 21.92
N LEU A 69 -14.51 -10.95 22.56
CA LEU A 69 -14.16 -9.70 23.22
C LEU A 69 -12.92 -9.04 22.60
N GLY A 70 -12.48 -9.54 21.46
CA GLY A 70 -11.27 -9.10 20.78
C GLY A 70 -11.31 -7.65 20.30
N TYR A 71 -10.14 -7.08 19.97
CA TYR A 71 -9.99 -5.72 19.43
C TYR A 71 -10.66 -4.66 20.33
N ASN A 72 -10.24 -4.61 21.59
CA ASN A 72 -10.69 -3.64 22.59
C ASN A 72 -9.48 -3.16 23.41
N ASN A 73 -9.73 -2.38 24.46
CA ASN A 73 -8.72 -1.90 25.40
C ASN A 73 -8.85 -2.58 26.78
N LEU A 74 -9.39 -3.80 26.85
CA LEU A 74 -9.57 -4.54 28.10
C LEU A 74 -8.22 -4.85 28.76
N SER A 75 -8.17 -4.80 30.08
CA SER A 75 -6.94 -4.88 30.88
C SER A 75 -7.10 -5.86 32.05
N GLY A 76 -6.03 -6.09 32.81
CA GLY A 76 -6.06 -7.01 33.95
C GLY A 76 -5.95 -8.48 33.52
N GLU A 77 -6.21 -9.40 34.43
CA GLU A 77 -6.05 -10.84 34.19
C GLU A 77 -7.29 -11.46 33.51
N ILE A 78 -7.08 -12.60 32.84
CA ILE A 78 -8.20 -13.44 32.39
C ILE A 78 -8.86 -14.05 33.65
N PRO A 79 -10.16 -13.80 33.93
CA PRO A 79 -10.79 -14.31 35.15
C PRO A 79 -10.83 -15.83 35.19
N ILE A 80 -10.44 -16.41 36.34
CA ILE A 80 -10.47 -17.87 36.54
C ILE A 80 -11.87 -18.47 36.35
N ASP A 81 -12.92 -17.68 36.61
CA ASP A 81 -14.32 -18.05 36.52
C ASP A 81 -14.78 -18.36 35.08
N ILE A 82 -14.05 -17.88 34.06
CA ILE A 82 -14.30 -18.28 32.66
C ILE A 82 -14.15 -19.80 32.50
N GLY A 83 -13.28 -20.44 33.27
CA GLY A 83 -13.11 -21.89 33.28
C GLY A 83 -14.35 -22.68 33.74
N GLU A 84 -15.36 -22.00 34.27
CA GLU A 84 -16.61 -22.63 34.69
C GLU A 84 -17.70 -22.62 33.58
N LEU A 85 -17.40 -22.08 32.39
CA LEU A 85 -18.30 -22.03 31.24
C LEU A 85 -18.22 -23.31 30.41
N THR A 86 -18.60 -24.46 30.97
CA THR A 86 -18.38 -25.78 30.37
C THR A 86 -19.04 -26.02 29.00
N SER A 87 -19.99 -25.18 28.59
CA SER A 87 -20.60 -25.19 27.24
C SER A 87 -19.76 -24.45 26.18
N LEU A 88 -18.69 -23.75 26.58
CA LEU A 88 -17.93 -22.86 25.73
C LEU A 88 -17.19 -23.64 24.64
N ASN A 89 -17.39 -23.20 23.40
CA ASN A 89 -16.78 -23.73 22.19
C ASN A 89 -15.71 -22.78 21.64
N HIS A 90 -15.95 -21.48 21.75
CA HIS A 90 -15.10 -20.44 21.20
C HIS A 90 -14.83 -19.35 22.23
N LEU A 91 -13.55 -19.10 22.51
CA LEU A 91 -13.09 -18.01 23.35
C LEU A 91 -12.10 -17.15 22.58
N ASP A 92 -12.51 -15.93 22.22
CA ASP A 92 -11.69 -14.95 21.54
C ASP A 92 -11.52 -13.68 22.39
N LEU A 93 -10.28 -13.45 22.82
CA LEU A 93 -9.83 -12.28 23.59
C LEU A 93 -8.69 -11.54 22.86
N VAL A 94 -8.56 -11.69 21.54
CA VAL A 94 -7.45 -11.12 20.74
C VAL A 94 -7.27 -9.61 20.93
N ASN A 95 -6.04 -9.11 20.84
CA ASN A 95 -5.75 -7.67 20.68
C ASN A 95 -6.42 -6.82 21.77
N ASN A 96 -5.95 -7.03 22.99
CA ASN A 96 -6.34 -6.31 24.20
C ASN A 96 -5.07 -6.00 25.02
N ASN A 97 -5.24 -5.46 26.23
CA ASN A 97 -4.17 -5.21 27.20
C ASN A 97 -4.16 -6.22 28.36
N LEU A 98 -4.58 -7.47 28.12
CA LEU A 98 -4.66 -8.49 29.19
C LEU A 98 -3.27 -8.90 29.67
N THR A 99 -3.13 -9.07 30.98
CA THR A 99 -1.87 -9.39 31.69
C THR A 99 -2.03 -10.65 32.54
N GLY A 100 -0.99 -11.03 33.29
CA GLY A 100 -1.02 -12.19 34.18
C GLY A 100 -0.79 -13.51 33.44
N GLU A 101 -1.07 -14.62 34.10
CA GLU A 101 -0.93 -15.97 33.52
C GLU A 101 -2.23 -16.44 32.85
N ILE A 102 -2.12 -17.39 31.92
CA ILE A 102 -3.29 -18.10 31.41
C ILE A 102 -3.87 -18.95 32.56
N PRO A 103 -5.16 -18.80 32.93
CA PRO A 103 -5.73 -19.56 34.04
C PRO A 103 -5.78 -21.06 33.75
N SER A 104 -5.29 -21.87 34.68
CA SER A 104 -5.37 -23.34 34.57
C SER A 104 -6.82 -23.86 34.55
N SER A 105 -7.77 -23.08 35.05
CA SER A 105 -9.21 -23.40 35.01
C SER A 105 -9.76 -23.49 33.58
N LEU A 106 -9.15 -22.83 32.59
CA LEU A 106 -9.55 -22.97 31.18
C LEU A 106 -9.45 -24.42 30.67
N GLY A 107 -8.61 -25.25 31.28
CA GLY A 107 -8.54 -26.69 30.97
C GLY A 107 -9.82 -27.48 31.31
N LYS A 108 -10.76 -26.91 32.06
CA LYS A 108 -12.08 -27.53 32.34
C LYS A 108 -13.04 -27.42 31.16
N LEU A 109 -12.76 -26.56 30.18
CA LEU A 109 -13.64 -26.25 29.06
C LEU A 109 -13.58 -27.34 27.97
N THR A 110 -14.00 -28.55 28.29
CA THR A 110 -13.80 -29.73 27.43
C THR A 110 -14.50 -29.66 26.07
N ASN A 111 -15.45 -28.74 25.86
CA ASN A 111 -16.10 -28.47 24.58
C ASN A 111 -15.39 -27.42 23.71
N LEU A 112 -14.33 -26.79 24.23
CA LEU A 112 -13.61 -25.72 23.56
C LEU A 112 -12.90 -26.25 22.31
N GLN A 113 -13.17 -25.59 21.18
CA GLN A 113 -12.59 -25.87 19.87
C GLN A 113 -11.61 -24.77 19.45
N TYR A 114 -11.86 -23.53 19.85
CA TYR A 114 -11.06 -22.36 19.46
C TYR A 114 -10.71 -21.54 20.69
N LEU A 115 -9.40 -21.33 20.88
CA LEU A 115 -8.86 -20.50 21.96
C LEU A 115 -7.89 -19.48 21.37
N PHE A 116 -8.33 -18.23 21.32
CA PHE A 116 -7.57 -17.11 20.74
C PHE A 116 -7.27 -16.06 21.80
N LEU A 117 -6.01 -15.98 22.19
CA LEU A 117 -5.50 -15.06 23.22
C LEU A 117 -4.37 -14.16 22.70
N TYR A 118 -4.12 -14.16 21.39
CA TYR A 118 -2.98 -13.47 20.80
C TYR A 118 -3.06 -11.95 20.85
N LEU A 119 -1.93 -11.27 20.66
CA LEU A 119 -1.79 -9.81 20.78
C LEU A 119 -2.25 -9.28 22.15
N ASN A 120 -1.67 -9.82 23.22
CA ASN A 120 -1.90 -9.38 24.59
C ASN A 120 -0.56 -9.25 25.34
N LYS A 121 -0.59 -9.16 26.67
CA LYS A 121 0.59 -9.06 27.54
C LYS A 121 0.64 -10.23 28.53
N LEU A 122 0.13 -11.39 28.15
CA LEU A 122 0.09 -12.59 28.98
C LEU A 122 1.51 -13.12 29.23
N THR A 123 1.73 -13.69 30.40
CA THR A 123 3.02 -14.15 30.91
C THR A 123 2.91 -15.57 31.46
N GLY A 124 4.03 -16.14 31.92
CA GLY A 124 4.06 -17.49 32.48
C GLY A 124 3.98 -18.61 31.43
N PRO A 125 3.94 -19.88 31.86
CA PRO A 125 3.86 -21.03 30.96
C PRO A 125 2.42 -21.31 30.49
N ILE A 126 2.29 -22.11 29.41
CA ILE A 126 1.00 -22.70 29.04
C ILE A 126 0.61 -23.71 30.14
N PRO A 127 -0.52 -23.54 30.83
CA PRO A 127 -0.94 -24.47 31.88
C PRO A 127 -1.11 -25.88 31.32
N HIS A 128 -0.62 -26.89 32.04
CA HIS A 128 -0.72 -28.28 31.60
C HIS A 128 -2.16 -28.74 31.34
N SER A 129 -3.13 -28.15 32.03
CA SER A 129 -4.54 -28.42 31.85
C SER A 129 -5.08 -28.04 30.46
N ILE A 130 -4.47 -27.08 29.75
CA ILE A 130 -4.86 -26.74 28.36
C ILE A 130 -4.67 -27.94 27.43
N PHE A 131 -3.65 -28.77 27.65
CA PHE A 131 -3.41 -29.95 26.81
C PHE A 131 -4.46 -31.06 26.99
N SER A 132 -5.34 -30.95 27.98
CA SER A 132 -6.47 -31.88 28.18
C SER A 132 -7.70 -31.55 27.32
N LEU A 133 -7.70 -30.43 26.60
CA LEU A 133 -8.80 -29.96 25.76
C LEU A 133 -8.86 -30.72 24.43
N LYS A 134 -9.33 -31.97 24.46
CA LYS A 134 -9.29 -32.89 23.31
C LYS A 134 -10.08 -32.42 22.08
N ASN A 135 -11.03 -31.51 22.25
CA ASN A 135 -11.83 -30.96 21.16
C ASN A 135 -11.17 -29.73 20.51
N LEU A 136 -10.02 -29.28 21.00
CA LEU A 136 -9.35 -28.09 20.48
C LEU A 136 -8.87 -28.32 19.04
N ILE A 137 -9.32 -27.46 18.14
CA ILE A 137 -9.01 -27.43 16.71
C ILE A 137 -7.94 -26.37 16.44
N SER A 138 -8.07 -25.20 17.05
CA SER A 138 -7.13 -24.10 16.87
C SER A 138 -6.76 -23.47 18.20
N LEU A 139 -5.44 -23.34 18.41
CA LEU A 139 -4.85 -22.67 19.57
C LEU A 139 -3.95 -21.55 19.08
N ASP A 140 -4.34 -20.32 19.38
CA ASP A 140 -3.52 -19.14 19.07
C ASP A 140 -3.20 -18.34 20.34
N LEU A 141 -1.93 -18.39 20.72
CA LEU A 141 -1.36 -17.68 21.86
C LEU A 141 -0.22 -16.74 21.43
N SER A 142 -0.15 -16.37 20.14
CA SER A 142 0.97 -15.59 19.61
C SER A 142 1.04 -14.16 20.19
N ASP A 143 2.15 -13.48 19.96
CA ASP A 143 2.34 -12.05 20.31
C ASP A 143 1.95 -11.73 21.76
N ASN A 144 2.63 -12.42 22.68
CA ASN A 144 2.49 -12.28 24.12
C ASN A 144 3.89 -12.36 24.77
N PHE A 145 3.95 -12.44 26.10
CA PHE A 145 5.17 -12.66 26.88
C PHE A 145 5.20 -14.05 27.54
N LEU A 146 4.54 -15.06 26.95
CA LEU A 146 4.49 -16.42 27.46
C LEU A 146 5.87 -17.07 27.41
N SER A 147 6.14 -18.00 28.32
CA SER A 147 7.46 -18.58 28.54
C SER A 147 7.37 -20.06 28.93
N GLY A 148 8.49 -20.65 29.32
CA GLY A 148 8.56 -22.08 29.67
C GLY A 148 8.67 -22.98 28.45
N GLU A 149 8.59 -24.29 28.69
CA GLU A 149 8.70 -25.31 27.64
C GLU A 149 7.32 -25.81 27.21
N ILE A 150 7.20 -26.28 25.96
CA ILE A 150 6.00 -26.98 25.51
C ILE A 150 6.14 -28.47 25.89
N PRO A 151 5.25 -29.02 26.73
CA PRO A 151 5.36 -30.40 27.20
C PRO A 151 4.91 -31.42 26.15
N GLU A 152 5.37 -32.68 26.29
CA GLU A 152 4.94 -33.83 25.49
C GLU A 152 3.44 -34.17 25.65
N LEU A 153 2.79 -33.61 26.67
CA LEU A 153 1.33 -33.64 26.86
C LEU A 153 0.56 -33.07 25.66
N LEU A 154 1.20 -32.25 24.82
CA LEU A 154 0.61 -31.72 23.59
C LEU A 154 0.00 -32.82 22.70
N SER A 155 0.55 -34.04 22.76
CA SER A 155 0.05 -35.23 22.05
C SER A 155 -1.40 -35.57 22.40
N GLN A 156 -1.98 -35.01 23.46
CA GLN A 156 -3.38 -35.23 23.83
C GLN A 156 -4.38 -34.44 22.96
N LEU A 157 -3.94 -33.38 22.28
CA LEU A 157 -4.77 -32.51 21.44
C LEU A 157 -5.00 -33.11 20.05
N GLN A 158 -5.65 -34.28 20.01
CA GLN A 158 -5.75 -35.10 18.80
C GLN A 158 -6.49 -34.43 17.63
N ASN A 159 -7.37 -33.46 17.89
CA ASN A 159 -8.11 -32.69 16.88
C ASN A 159 -7.41 -31.39 16.45
N LEU A 160 -6.21 -31.09 16.96
CA LEU A 160 -5.54 -29.82 16.70
C LEU A 160 -5.08 -29.74 15.24
N GLU A 161 -5.55 -28.72 14.54
CA GLU A 161 -5.20 -28.42 13.15
C GLU A 161 -4.21 -27.25 13.05
N ILE A 162 -4.36 -26.25 13.91
CA ILE A 162 -3.62 -25.00 13.87
C ILE A 162 -3.01 -24.71 15.23
N LEU A 163 -1.69 -24.54 15.26
CA LEU A 163 -0.93 -24.16 16.46
C LEU A 163 -0.07 -22.93 16.17
N HIS A 164 -0.46 -21.80 16.75
CA HIS A 164 0.27 -20.54 16.71
C HIS A 164 0.78 -20.16 18.09
N LEU A 165 2.10 -20.14 18.24
CA LEU A 165 2.79 -19.76 19.49
C LEU A 165 3.92 -18.76 19.23
N PHE A 166 3.93 -18.12 18.05
CA PHE A 166 5.00 -17.24 17.63
C PHE A 166 5.05 -15.94 18.43
N SER A 167 6.16 -15.19 18.32
CA SER A 167 6.38 -13.92 19.04
C SER A 167 6.13 -14.03 20.56
N ASN A 168 6.83 -14.97 21.20
CA ASN A 168 6.76 -15.20 22.64
C ASN A 168 8.18 -15.44 23.19
N ASN A 169 8.27 -15.92 24.43
CA ASN A 169 9.52 -16.22 25.12
C ASN A 169 9.64 -17.72 25.48
N PHE A 170 9.05 -18.61 24.66
CA PHE A 170 9.13 -20.07 24.88
C PHE A 170 10.56 -20.59 24.70
N THR A 171 10.94 -21.55 25.53
CA THR A 171 12.27 -22.15 25.61
C THR A 171 12.20 -23.68 25.44
N GLY A 172 13.34 -24.36 25.57
CA GLY A 172 13.42 -25.82 25.49
C GLY A 172 13.39 -26.33 24.07
N LYS A 173 13.05 -27.61 23.88
CA LYS A 173 12.96 -28.24 22.57
C LYS A 173 11.53 -28.17 22.03
N ILE A 174 11.40 -28.25 20.71
CA ILE A 174 10.13 -28.58 20.08
C ILE A 174 9.79 -30.03 20.46
N PRO A 175 8.67 -30.31 21.16
CA PRO A 175 8.37 -31.65 21.68
C PRO A 175 8.07 -32.64 20.55
N ASN A 176 8.44 -33.91 20.75
CA ASN A 176 8.20 -34.95 19.76
C ASN A 176 6.70 -35.22 19.57
N ALA A 177 5.88 -34.93 20.57
CA ALA A 177 4.43 -35.00 20.55
C ALA A 177 3.78 -34.33 19.33
N ILE A 178 4.36 -33.25 18.79
CA ILE A 178 3.85 -32.56 17.59
C ILE A 178 3.73 -33.53 16.40
N THR A 179 4.66 -34.49 16.29
CA THR A 179 4.65 -35.49 15.22
C THR A 179 3.47 -36.46 15.29
N SER A 180 2.82 -36.57 16.45
CA SER A 180 1.70 -37.49 16.70
C SER A 180 0.31 -36.85 16.58
N LEU A 181 0.21 -35.60 16.10
CA LEU A 181 -1.05 -34.85 15.96
C LEU A 181 -1.65 -35.03 14.56
N PRO A 182 -2.55 -36.00 14.32
CA PRO A 182 -2.89 -36.46 12.98
C PRO A 182 -3.48 -35.37 12.07
N HIS A 183 -4.13 -34.37 12.66
CA HIS A 183 -4.81 -33.28 11.95
C HIS A 183 -3.98 -32.00 11.81
N LEU A 184 -2.77 -31.93 12.36
CA LEU A 184 -1.96 -30.71 12.35
C LEU A 184 -1.58 -30.32 10.91
N GLN A 185 -1.96 -29.11 10.51
CA GLN A 185 -1.73 -28.51 9.20
C GLN A 185 -0.84 -27.28 9.27
N VAL A 186 -1.06 -26.43 10.28
CA VAL A 186 -0.35 -25.16 10.44
C VAL A 186 0.41 -25.16 11.75
N LEU A 187 1.73 -25.03 11.67
CA LEU A 187 2.61 -24.94 12.83
C LEU A 187 3.48 -23.68 12.72
N GLN A 188 3.23 -22.72 13.61
CA GLN A 188 3.99 -21.46 13.66
C GLN A 188 4.54 -21.20 15.05
N LEU A 189 5.86 -21.33 15.20
CA LEU A 189 6.60 -21.19 16.46
C LEU A 189 7.69 -20.10 16.40
N TRP A 190 7.66 -19.26 15.35
CA TRP A 190 8.72 -18.32 15.05
C TRP A 190 8.89 -17.21 16.11
N SER A 191 10.04 -16.55 16.15
CA SER A 191 10.36 -15.50 17.14
C SER A 191 10.15 -15.96 18.60
N ASN A 192 10.87 -17.03 18.96
CA ASN A 192 10.92 -17.58 20.31
C ASN A 192 12.38 -17.94 20.65
N LYS A 193 12.60 -18.73 21.71
CA LYS A 193 13.91 -19.24 22.14
C LYS A 193 13.97 -20.77 22.08
N PHE A 194 13.23 -21.41 21.17
CA PHE A 194 13.30 -22.85 20.97
C PHE A 194 14.72 -23.26 20.55
N SER A 195 15.15 -24.43 21.04
CA SER A 195 16.49 -24.96 20.86
C SER A 195 16.46 -26.44 20.51
N GLY A 196 17.62 -27.00 20.17
CA GLY A 196 17.72 -28.40 19.76
C GLY A 196 17.16 -28.64 18.35
N GLU A 197 16.93 -29.91 18.02
CA GLU A 197 16.57 -30.32 16.66
C GLU A 197 15.06 -30.24 16.38
N ILE A 198 14.71 -30.01 15.11
CA ILE A 198 13.35 -30.22 14.63
C ILE A 198 13.04 -31.73 14.70
N PRO A 199 11.90 -32.16 15.30
CA PRO A 199 11.57 -33.58 15.40
C PRO A 199 11.64 -34.30 14.05
N LYS A 200 12.44 -35.38 13.98
CA LYS A 200 12.79 -36.09 12.74
C LYS A 200 11.60 -36.69 11.97
N ASP A 201 10.49 -36.96 12.67
CA ASP A 201 9.27 -37.55 12.11
C ASP A 201 8.18 -36.48 11.83
N LEU A 202 8.51 -35.18 11.96
CA LEU A 202 7.58 -34.09 11.66
C LEU A 202 7.17 -34.11 10.19
N GLY A 203 5.86 -34.14 9.92
CA GLY A 203 5.29 -34.23 8.57
C GLY A 203 5.09 -35.66 8.06
N LYS A 204 5.47 -36.69 8.86
CA LYS A 204 5.26 -38.10 8.52
C LYS A 204 3.81 -38.56 8.74
N GLN A 205 3.17 -38.10 9.81
CA GLN A 205 1.81 -38.50 10.21
C GLN A 205 0.82 -37.34 10.18
N ASN A 206 1.27 -36.14 9.84
CA ASN A 206 0.47 -34.91 9.88
C ASN A 206 0.43 -34.29 8.48
N ASN A 207 -0.67 -33.62 8.16
CA ASN A 207 -0.89 -33.02 6.85
C ASN A 207 -0.40 -31.57 6.80
N LEU A 208 0.90 -31.35 7.05
CA LEU A 208 1.45 -30.00 7.12
C LEU A 208 1.31 -29.26 5.79
N THR A 209 0.75 -28.05 5.87
CA THR A 209 0.60 -27.09 4.77
C THR A 209 1.48 -25.86 4.98
N VAL A 210 1.64 -25.44 6.24
CA VAL A 210 2.48 -24.31 6.66
C VAL A 210 3.36 -24.71 7.84
N LEU A 211 4.67 -24.50 7.69
CA LEU A 211 5.65 -24.64 8.76
C LEU A 211 6.50 -23.37 8.85
N ASP A 212 6.42 -22.68 10.00
CA ASP A 212 7.25 -21.53 10.32
C ASP A 212 7.91 -21.67 11.69
N LEU A 213 9.21 -21.96 11.67
CA LEU A 213 10.06 -22.11 12.86
C LEU A 213 11.18 -21.06 12.89
N SER A 214 11.05 -19.98 12.10
CA SER A 214 12.10 -18.98 11.96
C SER A 214 12.41 -18.22 13.24
N THR A 215 13.58 -17.57 13.30
CA THR A 215 13.97 -16.70 14.42
C THR A 215 13.89 -17.43 15.77
N ASN A 216 14.64 -18.53 15.87
CA ASN A 216 14.80 -19.34 17.08
C ASN A 216 16.27 -19.75 17.22
N ASN A 217 16.59 -20.66 18.13
CA ASN A 217 17.93 -21.22 18.33
C ASN A 217 18.00 -22.71 17.95
N LEU A 218 17.25 -23.11 16.90
CA LEU A 218 17.17 -24.50 16.45
C LEU A 218 18.46 -24.95 15.76
N THR A 219 18.81 -26.23 15.93
CA THR A 219 20.02 -26.87 15.40
C THR A 219 19.66 -28.15 14.63
N GLY A 220 20.67 -28.88 14.16
CA GLY A 220 20.47 -30.16 13.47
C GLY A 220 19.94 -29.98 12.05
N LYS A 221 19.38 -31.05 11.47
CA LYS A 221 18.99 -31.10 10.05
C LYS A 221 17.51 -30.79 9.84
N ILE A 222 17.17 -30.35 8.64
CA ILE A 222 15.77 -30.33 8.18
C ILE A 222 15.30 -31.79 8.02
N PRO A 223 14.18 -32.21 8.65
CA PRO A 223 13.68 -33.58 8.53
C PRO A 223 13.30 -33.96 7.10
N GLU A 224 13.66 -35.17 6.67
CA GLU A 224 13.26 -35.72 5.36
C GLU A 224 11.73 -35.91 5.23
N SER A 225 11.02 -35.99 6.36
CA SER A 225 9.58 -36.21 6.39
C SER A 225 8.75 -34.92 6.37
N VAL A 226 9.40 -33.74 6.35
CA VAL A 226 8.71 -32.44 6.54
C VAL A 226 7.62 -32.15 5.51
N CYS A 227 7.75 -32.67 4.29
CA CYS A 227 6.72 -32.65 3.25
C CYS A 227 6.19 -34.06 2.92
N GLY A 228 6.08 -34.94 3.92
CA GLY A 228 5.58 -36.30 3.75
C GLY A 228 4.15 -36.35 3.18
N SER A 229 3.32 -35.35 3.47
CA SER A 229 1.96 -35.21 2.93
C SER A 229 1.91 -34.76 1.46
N GLY A 230 2.99 -34.14 0.95
CA GLY A 230 2.99 -33.50 -0.36
C GLY A 230 2.17 -32.20 -0.43
N GLN A 231 1.66 -31.67 0.69
CA GLN A 231 0.80 -30.46 0.72
C GLN A 231 1.49 -29.21 1.30
N LEU A 232 2.73 -29.32 1.75
CA LEU A 232 3.48 -28.21 2.34
C LEU A 232 3.77 -27.14 1.27
N PHE A 233 3.12 -25.98 1.38
CA PHE A 233 3.31 -24.87 0.44
C PHE A 233 4.18 -23.73 1.02
N LYS A 234 4.28 -23.62 2.34
CA LYS A 234 5.09 -22.59 3.03
C LYS A 234 6.05 -23.23 4.01
N LEU A 235 7.35 -23.14 3.71
CA LEU A 235 8.44 -23.63 4.56
C LEU A 235 9.37 -22.47 4.94
N ILE A 236 9.35 -22.09 6.21
CA ILE A 236 10.09 -20.94 6.72
C ILE A 236 10.89 -21.34 7.96
N LEU A 237 12.22 -21.37 7.84
CA LEU A 237 13.15 -21.82 8.87
C LEU A 237 14.30 -20.83 9.12
N PHE A 238 14.21 -19.62 8.56
CA PHE A 238 15.31 -18.65 8.57
C PHE A 238 15.73 -18.20 9.97
N SER A 239 16.95 -17.67 10.12
CA SER A 239 17.49 -17.15 11.39
C SER A 239 17.45 -18.20 12.51
N ASN A 240 18.18 -19.30 12.29
CA ASN A 240 18.43 -20.37 13.25
C ASN A 240 19.90 -20.84 13.11
N SER A 241 20.25 -21.97 13.71
CA SER A 241 21.53 -22.67 13.56
C SER A 241 21.37 -24.03 12.87
N ILE A 242 20.40 -24.16 11.96
CA ILE A 242 20.12 -25.42 11.23
C ILE A 242 21.28 -25.73 10.29
N GLU A 243 21.72 -26.99 10.27
CA GLU A 243 22.89 -27.46 9.55
C GLU A 243 22.58 -28.66 8.64
N GLY A 244 23.62 -29.14 7.94
CA GLY A 244 23.50 -30.24 6.98
C GLY A 244 22.93 -29.81 5.63
N GLN A 245 22.55 -30.78 4.82
CA GLN A 245 22.05 -30.57 3.46
C GLN A 245 20.54 -30.29 3.45
N ILE A 246 20.08 -29.54 2.45
CA ILE A 246 18.66 -29.47 2.13
C ILE A 246 18.22 -30.87 1.67
N PRO A 247 17.23 -31.49 2.34
CA PRO A 247 16.87 -32.89 2.10
C PRO A 247 16.28 -33.09 0.70
N LYS A 248 16.64 -34.20 0.05
CA LYS A 248 16.23 -34.50 -1.33
C LYS A 248 14.72 -34.75 -1.46
N SER A 249 14.07 -35.15 -0.37
CA SER A 249 12.62 -35.28 -0.29
C SER A 249 11.89 -33.98 -0.65
N LEU A 250 12.44 -32.80 -0.30
CA LEU A 250 11.83 -31.50 -0.63
C LEU A 250 11.74 -31.25 -2.14
N SER A 251 12.63 -31.84 -2.94
CA SER A 251 12.56 -31.75 -4.40
C SER A 251 11.31 -32.42 -5.00
N HIS A 252 10.65 -33.29 -4.24
CA HIS A 252 9.39 -33.93 -4.66
C HIS A 252 8.15 -33.18 -4.14
N CYS A 253 8.35 -32.16 -3.30
CA CYS A 253 7.28 -31.36 -2.70
C CYS A 253 6.76 -30.30 -3.68
N LYS A 254 6.03 -30.75 -4.71
CA LYS A 254 5.55 -29.88 -5.81
C LYS A 254 4.57 -28.79 -5.39
N SER A 255 4.05 -28.87 -4.17
CA SER A 255 3.17 -27.87 -3.56
C SER A 255 3.91 -26.65 -3.00
N LEU A 256 5.24 -26.71 -2.82
CA LEU A 256 6.03 -25.59 -2.29
C LEU A 256 5.85 -24.33 -3.13
N LYS A 257 5.51 -23.23 -2.45
CA LYS A 257 5.36 -21.89 -3.02
C LYS A 257 6.38 -20.91 -2.45
N ARG A 258 6.59 -20.95 -1.13
CA ARG A 258 7.49 -20.04 -0.41
C ARG A 258 8.46 -20.83 0.45
N VAL A 259 9.75 -20.73 0.12
CA VAL A 259 10.84 -21.40 0.82
C VAL A 259 11.84 -20.36 1.33
N ARG A 260 12.00 -20.29 2.64
CA ARG A 260 12.88 -19.32 3.32
C ARG A 260 13.76 -20.01 4.33
N LEU A 261 15.02 -20.22 3.97
CA LEU A 261 16.00 -20.95 4.77
C LEU A 261 17.23 -20.09 5.12
N GLN A 262 17.15 -18.77 4.90
CA GLN A 262 18.30 -17.89 5.06
C GLN A 262 18.82 -17.79 6.50
N ASN A 263 20.05 -17.29 6.69
CA ASN A 263 20.67 -17.12 8.00
C ASN A 263 20.70 -18.42 8.82
N ASN A 264 21.34 -19.46 8.26
CA ASN A 264 21.53 -20.77 8.89
C ASN A 264 22.94 -21.29 8.61
N GLN A 265 23.19 -22.57 8.89
CA GLN A 265 24.45 -23.28 8.65
C GLN A 265 24.31 -24.38 7.59
N LEU A 266 23.31 -24.28 6.69
CA LEU A 266 23.04 -25.26 5.65
C LEU A 266 24.21 -25.37 4.68
N SER A 267 24.55 -26.58 4.25
CA SER A 267 25.74 -26.88 3.46
C SER A 267 25.46 -27.91 2.37
N GLY A 268 26.47 -28.17 1.53
CA GLY A 268 26.35 -29.10 0.41
C GLY A 268 25.66 -28.46 -0.80
N GLU A 269 25.42 -29.30 -1.81
CA GLU A 269 24.87 -28.85 -3.09
C GLU A 269 23.35 -28.89 -3.10
N LEU A 270 22.74 -27.92 -3.79
CA LEU A 270 21.34 -28.04 -4.20
C LEU A 270 21.18 -29.28 -5.08
N SER A 271 20.05 -29.99 -5.01
CA SER A 271 19.79 -31.08 -5.96
C SER A 271 19.24 -30.54 -7.30
N SER A 272 19.49 -31.24 -8.41
CA SER A 272 18.98 -30.83 -9.73
C SER A 272 17.46 -30.86 -9.84
N GLU A 273 16.79 -31.68 -9.03
CA GLU A 273 15.32 -31.74 -8.99
C GLU A 273 14.73 -30.61 -8.14
N PHE A 274 15.50 -30.04 -7.21
CA PHE A 274 15.04 -28.91 -6.40
C PHE A 274 14.83 -27.65 -7.25
N THR A 275 15.63 -27.49 -8.32
CA THR A 275 15.51 -26.39 -9.30
C THR A 275 14.42 -26.64 -10.35
N LYS A 276 13.49 -27.57 -10.08
CA LYS A 276 12.35 -27.91 -10.94
C LYS A 276 11.00 -27.89 -10.21
N LEU A 277 10.95 -27.17 -9.07
CA LEU A 277 9.73 -27.06 -8.29
C LEU A 277 8.77 -26.06 -8.97
N PRO A 278 7.58 -26.49 -9.40
CA PRO A 278 6.78 -25.72 -10.35
C PRO A 278 6.10 -24.49 -9.74
N LEU A 279 5.80 -24.51 -8.44
CA LEU A 279 4.99 -23.47 -7.80
C LEU A 279 5.80 -22.48 -6.94
N VAL A 280 7.12 -22.66 -6.85
CA VAL A 280 7.97 -21.83 -5.98
C VAL A 280 8.14 -20.45 -6.61
N TYR A 281 7.52 -19.44 -6.01
CA TYR A 281 7.66 -18.04 -6.41
C TYR A 281 8.70 -17.28 -5.59
N PHE A 282 8.96 -17.73 -4.36
CA PHE A 282 9.89 -17.06 -3.44
C PHE A 282 10.86 -18.07 -2.83
N LEU A 283 12.14 -17.96 -3.19
CA LEU A 283 13.22 -18.83 -2.73
C LEU A 283 14.38 -18.00 -2.16
N ASP A 284 14.55 -18.07 -0.84
CA ASP A 284 15.64 -17.39 -0.14
C ASP A 284 16.47 -18.40 0.66
N LEU A 285 17.71 -18.61 0.22
CA LEU A 285 18.70 -19.50 0.83
C LEU A 285 19.95 -18.72 1.29
N SER A 286 19.85 -17.39 1.36
CA SER A 286 21.00 -16.53 1.61
C SER A 286 21.65 -16.76 2.98
N ASN A 287 22.91 -16.35 3.13
CA ASN A 287 23.67 -16.44 4.38
C ASN A 287 23.68 -17.85 4.97
N ASN A 288 24.26 -18.78 4.21
CA ASN A 288 24.45 -20.18 4.54
C ASN A 288 25.85 -20.64 4.08
N LYS A 289 26.11 -21.95 4.10
CA LYS A 289 27.35 -22.58 3.62
C LYS A 289 27.10 -23.44 2.36
N LEU A 290 26.04 -23.18 1.60
CA LEU A 290 25.69 -23.95 0.41
C LEU A 290 26.78 -23.79 -0.66
N SER A 291 27.02 -24.85 -1.43
CA SER A 291 28.08 -24.89 -2.44
C SER A 291 27.62 -25.56 -3.73
N GLY A 292 28.52 -25.69 -4.70
CA GLY A 292 28.27 -26.32 -6.00
C GLY A 292 28.00 -25.30 -7.10
N THR A 293 27.73 -25.82 -8.30
CA THR A 293 27.48 -25.02 -9.50
C THR A 293 25.99 -24.80 -9.74
N ILE A 294 25.64 -23.64 -10.29
CA ILE A 294 24.26 -23.26 -10.65
C ILE A 294 24.00 -23.21 -12.17
N SER A 295 25.04 -23.15 -13.01
CA SER A 295 24.95 -23.04 -14.48
C SER A 295 24.76 -24.37 -15.24
N GLY A 296 25.19 -25.50 -14.70
CA GLY A 296 25.16 -26.80 -15.38
C GLY A 296 23.82 -27.55 -15.34
N ARG A 297 22.72 -26.85 -15.04
CA ARG A 297 21.42 -27.44 -14.70
C ARG A 297 20.32 -26.78 -15.49
N LYS A 298 19.34 -27.56 -15.95
CA LYS A 298 18.11 -27.03 -16.54
C LYS A 298 17.18 -26.61 -15.41
N TRP A 299 17.05 -25.31 -15.20
CA TRP A 299 16.05 -24.73 -14.32
C TRP A 299 14.65 -24.83 -14.95
N ASP A 300 13.66 -25.12 -14.11
CA ASP A 300 12.25 -25.27 -14.51
C ASP A 300 11.34 -24.83 -13.34
N MET A 301 11.36 -23.52 -13.06
CA MET A 301 10.63 -22.91 -11.95
C MET A 301 9.77 -21.74 -12.47
N PRO A 302 8.69 -22.01 -13.22
CA PRO A 302 7.95 -21.00 -13.99
C PRO A 302 7.34 -19.87 -13.16
N GLU A 303 7.03 -20.13 -11.90
CA GLU A 303 6.45 -19.15 -10.98
C GLU A 303 7.50 -18.29 -10.25
N LEU A 304 8.79 -18.55 -10.46
CA LEU A 304 9.85 -17.91 -9.68
C LEU A 304 9.91 -16.39 -9.93
N GLN A 305 9.74 -15.62 -8.86
CA GLN A 305 9.76 -14.15 -8.82
C GLN A 305 10.93 -13.61 -7.99
N MET A 306 11.26 -14.29 -6.89
CA MET A 306 12.34 -13.90 -5.98
C MET A 306 13.31 -15.07 -5.77
N LEU A 307 14.57 -14.83 -6.12
CA LEU A 307 15.67 -15.76 -5.90
C LEU A 307 16.83 -15.07 -5.18
N ASN A 308 17.13 -15.53 -3.96
CA ASN A 308 18.25 -14.99 -3.18
C ASN A 308 19.15 -16.11 -2.65
N PHE A 309 20.34 -16.21 -3.22
CA PHE A 309 21.42 -17.12 -2.81
C PHE A 309 22.63 -16.38 -2.25
N ALA A 310 22.48 -15.10 -1.90
CA ALA A 310 23.58 -14.27 -1.43
C ALA A 310 24.34 -14.89 -0.25
N ARG A 311 25.62 -14.57 -0.07
CA ARG A 311 26.42 -15.01 1.10
C ARG A 311 26.43 -16.54 1.26
N ASN A 312 26.91 -17.23 0.23
CA ASN A 312 27.10 -18.68 0.22
C ASN A 312 28.47 -19.02 -0.42
N ASN A 313 28.73 -20.29 -0.67
CA ASN A 313 29.94 -20.80 -1.31
C ASN A 313 29.69 -21.31 -2.75
N PHE A 314 28.69 -20.76 -3.46
CA PHE A 314 28.43 -21.14 -4.85
C PHE A 314 29.59 -20.72 -5.76
N PHE A 315 29.91 -21.54 -6.76
CA PHE A 315 31.03 -21.29 -7.68
C PHE A 315 30.69 -21.73 -9.12
N GLY A 316 31.57 -21.39 -10.05
CA GLY A 316 31.35 -21.61 -11.48
C GLY A 316 30.50 -20.51 -12.11
N ASP A 317 30.06 -20.74 -13.33
CA ASP A 317 29.38 -19.71 -14.12
C ASP A 317 27.93 -19.47 -13.68
N LEU A 318 27.35 -18.35 -14.13
CA LEU A 318 25.93 -18.05 -14.00
C LEU A 318 25.09 -18.87 -15.01
N PRO A 319 23.87 -19.31 -14.66
CA PRO A 319 22.99 -20.01 -15.60
C PRO A 319 22.43 -19.07 -16.67
N GLU A 320 22.15 -19.59 -17.87
CA GLU A 320 21.52 -18.84 -18.96
C GLU A 320 20.01 -18.57 -18.73
N SER A 321 19.37 -19.32 -17.82
CA SER A 321 17.96 -19.14 -17.49
C SER A 321 17.63 -19.77 -16.15
N PHE A 322 16.63 -19.21 -15.46
CA PHE A 322 16.04 -19.76 -14.24
C PHE A 322 14.70 -20.47 -14.51
N GLY A 323 14.31 -20.64 -15.78
CA GLY A 323 13.06 -21.30 -16.17
C GLY A 323 11.81 -20.46 -15.92
N THR A 324 11.95 -19.13 -15.83
CA THR A 324 10.87 -18.16 -15.56
C THR A 324 11.12 -16.87 -16.32
N ASP A 325 10.02 -16.20 -16.71
CA ASP A 325 10.02 -14.81 -17.21
C ASP A 325 9.54 -13.82 -16.13
N ASN A 326 9.07 -14.32 -14.98
CA ASN A 326 8.49 -13.54 -13.88
C ASN A 326 9.53 -13.09 -12.83
N LEU A 327 10.83 -13.30 -13.08
CA LEU A 327 11.88 -13.04 -12.08
C LEU A 327 12.04 -11.52 -11.86
N GLU A 328 11.67 -11.05 -10.68
CA GLU A 328 11.75 -9.65 -10.24
C GLU A 328 13.02 -9.34 -9.48
N ASN A 329 13.41 -10.24 -8.57
CA ASN A 329 14.52 -10.01 -7.65
C ASN A 329 15.52 -11.16 -7.72
N LEU A 330 16.72 -10.86 -8.22
CA LEU A 330 17.83 -11.81 -8.29
C LEU A 330 19.01 -11.30 -7.47
N ASP A 331 19.33 -12.02 -6.39
CA ASP A 331 20.48 -11.73 -5.55
C ASP A 331 21.39 -12.97 -5.41
N LEU A 332 22.55 -12.89 -6.06
CA LEU A 332 23.61 -13.91 -6.01
C LEU A 332 24.91 -13.34 -5.43
N SER A 333 24.82 -12.23 -4.69
CA SER A 333 25.97 -11.52 -4.15
C SER A 333 26.77 -12.34 -3.13
N GLU A 334 28.02 -11.95 -2.89
CA GLU A 334 28.89 -12.52 -1.85
C GLU A 334 29.05 -14.06 -1.98
N ASN A 335 29.43 -14.51 -3.18
CA ASN A 335 29.70 -15.91 -3.51
C ASN A 335 31.09 -16.04 -4.21
N SER A 336 31.37 -17.20 -4.80
CA SER A 336 32.56 -17.44 -5.64
C SER A 336 32.21 -17.67 -7.11
N LEU A 337 31.13 -17.07 -7.60
CA LEU A 337 30.67 -17.21 -8.99
C LEU A 337 31.67 -16.55 -9.94
N SER A 338 31.88 -17.17 -11.11
CA SER A 338 32.89 -16.78 -12.10
C SER A 338 32.27 -16.67 -13.50
N GLY A 339 33.12 -16.51 -14.53
CA GLY A 339 32.67 -16.42 -15.91
C GLY A 339 32.14 -15.03 -16.25
N ARG A 340 31.29 -14.97 -17.28
CA ARG A 340 30.68 -13.72 -17.76
C ARG A 340 29.24 -13.59 -17.27
N ILE A 341 28.72 -12.38 -17.24
CA ILE A 341 27.28 -12.14 -17.06
C ILE A 341 26.56 -12.60 -18.35
N PRO A 342 25.59 -13.52 -18.29
CA PRO A 342 24.90 -14.00 -19.48
C PRO A 342 24.09 -12.90 -20.18
N VAL A 343 24.18 -12.83 -21.50
CA VAL A 343 23.39 -11.90 -22.33
C VAL A 343 21.88 -12.15 -22.20
N SER A 344 21.51 -13.38 -21.86
CA SER A 344 20.14 -13.83 -21.60
C SER A 344 19.49 -13.12 -20.42
N PHE A 345 20.25 -12.57 -19.47
CA PHE A 345 19.69 -11.80 -18.35
C PHE A 345 18.96 -10.54 -18.82
N GLY A 346 19.35 -9.98 -19.98
CA GLY A 346 18.63 -8.89 -20.62
C GLY A 346 17.20 -9.25 -21.07
N LYS A 347 16.86 -10.55 -21.13
CA LYS A 347 15.55 -11.04 -21.55
C LYS A 347 14.60 -11.33 -20.38
N LEU A 348 14.92 -10.86 -19.17
CA LEU A 348 14.06 -11.01 -17.98
C LEU A 348 13.15 -9.76 -17.86
N PRO A 349 11.91 -9.79 -18.38
CA PRO A 349 11.09 -8.58 -18.53
C PRO A 349 10.66 -7.97 -17.19
N GLU A 350 10.52 -8.80 -16.16
CA GLU A 350 10.05 -8.41 -14.83
C GLU A 350 11.18 -8.00 -13.88
N LEU A 351 12.46 -8.10 -14.29
CA LEU A 351 13.61 -7.91 -13.39
C LEU A 351 13.69 -6.47 -12.88
N MET A 352 13.55 -6.30 -11.57
CA MET A 352 13.61 -5.03 -10.83
C MET A 352 14.93 -4.87 -10.07
N GLN A 353 15.51 -5.96 -9.58
CA GLN A 353 16.77 -5.94 -8.85
C GLN A 353 17.71 -7.05 -9.33
N LEU A 354 18.94 -6.66 -9.67
CA LEU A 354 20.03 -7.56 -10.01
C LEU A 354 21.25 -7.26 -9.13
N LYS A 355 21.56 -8.18 -8.22
CA LYS A 355 22.72 -8.09 -7.32
C LYS A 355 23.66 -9.26 -7.55
N LEU A 356 24.84 -8.95 -8.05
CA LEU A 356 25.91 -9.91 -8.34
C LEU A 356 27.23 -9.53 -7.65
N SER A 357 27.18 -8.62 -6.68
CA SER A 357 28.37 -8.06 -6.05
C SER A 357 29.19 -9.06 -5.27
N LYS A 358 30.49 -8.76 -5.07
CA LYS A 358 31.45 -9.61 -4.34
C LYS A 358 31.50 -11.04 -4.88
N ASN A 359 31.77 -11.17 -6.18
CA ASN A 359 32.00 -12.45 -6.86
C ASN A 359 33.33 -12.38 -7.64
N LYS A 360 33.56 -13.34 -8.54
CA LYS A 360 34.72 -13.41 -9.46
C LYS A 360 34.27 -13.26 -10.92
N LEU A 361 33.19 -12.52 -11.17
CA LEU A 361 32.66 -12.31 -12.52
C LEU A 361 33.64 -11.46 -13.33
N SER A 362 33.76 -11.74 -14.61
CA SER A 362 34.76 -11.19 -15.52
C SER A 362 34.17 -10.91 -16.90
N GLY A 363 34.93 -10.23 -17.76
CA GLY A 363 34.46 -9.78 -19.06
C GLY A 363 33.63 -8.50 -18.96
N ASP A 364 32.99 -8.14 -20.06
CA ASP A 364 32.28 -6.87 -20.19
C ASP A 364 30.86 -6.94 -19.60
N ILE A 365 30.31 -5.78 -19.24
CA ILE A 365 28.89 -5.67 -18.86
C ILE A 365 28.05 -5.81 -20.15
N PRO A 366 27.12 -6.78 -20.24
CA PRO A 366 26.32 -7.00 -21.46
C PRO A 366 25.43 -5.79 -21.78
N GLU A 367 25.42 -5.36 -23.04
CA GLU A 367 24.56 -4.26 -23.49
C GLU A 367 23.08 -4.63 -23.38
N GLU A 368 22.75 -5.93 -23.48
CA GLU A 368 21.40 -6.48 -23.39
C GLU A 368 20.73 -6.25 -22.03
N LEU A 369 21.49 -5.98 -20.96
CA LEU A 369 20.89 -5.61 -19.65
C LEU A 369 19.99 -4.37 -19.76
N SER A 370 20.23 -3.50 -20.75
CA SER A 370 19.39 -2.34 -21.05
C SER A 370 17.96 -2.68 -21.50
N LEU A 371 17.70 -3.93 -21.88
CA LEU A 371 16.39 -4.44 -22.27
C LEU A 371 15.50 -4.73 -21.04
N CYS A 372 16.06 -4.87 -19.85
CA CYS A 372 15.31 -5.01 -18.60
C CYS A 372 14.70 -3.67 -18.18
N LYS A 373 13.59 -3.29 -18.82
CA LYS A 373 12.98 -1.96 -18.65
C LYS A 373 12.39 -1.69 -17.26
N LYS A 374 12.26 -2.70 -16.40
CA LYS A 374 11.83 -2.58 -15.00
C LYS A 374 12.97 -2.53 -13.98
N LEU A 375 14.23 -2.64 -14.41
CA LEU A 375 15.36 -2.75 -13.50
C LEU A 375 15.66 -1.42 -12.81
N VAL A 376 15.50 -1.40 -11.48
CA VAL A 376 15.67 -0.25 -10.61
C VAL A 376 17.05 -0.23 -9.97
N SER A 377 17.56 -1.40 -9.59
CA SER A 377 18.79 -1.55 -8.81
C SER A 377 19.72 -2.56 -9.47
N LEU A 378 20.89 -2.08 -9.89
CA LEU A 378 21.97 -2.88 -10.47
C LEU A 378 23.22 -2.77 -9.60
N ASP A 379 23.61 -3.88 -8.98
CA ASP A 379 24.84 -3.96 -8.18
C ASP A 379 25.75 -5.06 -8.72
N LEU A 380 26.83 -4.63 -9.38
CA LEU A 380 27.88 -5.46 -9.96
C LEU A 380 29.23 -5.23 -9.25
N SER A 381 29.23 -4.57 -8.10
CA SER A 381 30.44 -4.15 -7.39
C SER A 381 31.31 -5.32 -6.93
N HIS A 382 32.60 -5.08 -6.67
CA HIS A 382 33.54 -6.09 -6.17
C HIS A 382 33.59 -7.35 -7.06
N ASN A 383 33.90 -7.15 -8.35
CA ASN A 383 34.11 -8.22 -9.32
C ASN A 383 35.40 -7.95 -10.12
N GLN A 384 35.60 -8.69 -11.21
CA GLN A 384 36.71 -8.54 -12.15
C GLN A 384 36.21 -8.07 -13.52
N LEU A 385 35.10 -7.31 -13.56
CA LEU A 385 34.49 -6.85 -14.81
C LEU A 385 35.40 -5.84 -15.50
N SER A 386 35.49 -5.95 -16.82
CA SER A 386 36.35 -5.14 -17.69
C SER A 386 35.53 -4.39 -18.75
N GLY A 387 36.22 -3.68 -19.65
CA GLY A 387 35.55 -2.99 -20.75
C GLY A 387 34.99 -1.63 -20.35
N LEU A 388 33.99 -1.16 -21.09
CA LEU A 388 33.35 0.14 -20.93
C LEU A 388 32.02 0.00 -20.17
N ILE A 389 31.49 1.08 -19.61
CA ILE A 389 30.08 1.14 -19.20
C ILE A 389 29.23 1.22 -20.48
N PRO A 390 28.30 0.29 -20.74
CA PRO A 390 27.43 0.36 -21.90
C PRO A 390 26.58 1.63 -21.88
N SER A 391 26.64 2.42 -22.96
CA SER A 391 25.81 3.63 -23.08
C SER A 391 24.31 3.30 -23.08
N SER A 392 23.94 2.08 -23.50
CA SER A 392 22.55 1.58 -23.48
C SER A 392 21.94 1.51 -22.08
N LEU A 393 22.73 1.50 -21.00
CA LEU A 393 22.20 1.60 -19.63
C LEU A 393 21.45 2.92 -19.39
N SER A 394 21.75 3.96 -20.17
CA SER A 394 21.01 5.23 -20.12
C SER A 394 19.60 5.17 -20.71
N GLU A 395 19.27 4.10 -21.44
CA GLU A 395 17.94 3.87 -22.03
C GLU A 395 16.97 3.13 -21.08
N MET A 396 17.39 2.91 -19.84
CA MET A 396 16.61 2.21 -18.83
C MET A 396 15.75 3.22 -18.06
N PRO A 397 14.41 3.17 -18.19
CA PRO A 397 13.54 4.28 -17.76
C PRO A 397 13.41 4.42 -16.24
N VAL A 398 13.69 3.35 -15.50
CA VAL A 398 13.47 3.28 -14.05
C VAL A 398 14.74 3.00 -13.25
N LEU A 399 15.92 3.03 -13.90
CA LEU A 399 17.19 2.70 -13.26
C LEU A 399 17.55 3.75 -12.20
N GLY A 400 17.41 3.39 -10.93
CA GLY A 400 17.58 4.29 -9.79
C GLY A 400 18.94 4.18 -9.10
N GLN A 401 19.52 2.98 -9.09
CA GLN A 401 20.77 2.70 -8.42
C GLN A 401 21.70 1.86 -9.30
N VAL A 402 22.94 2.32 -9.42
CA VAL A 402 24.03 1.61 -10.11
C VAL A 402 25.27 1.59 -9.22
N ASP A 403 25.69 0.39 -8.81
CA ASP A 403 26.99 0.19 -8.15
C ASP A 403 27.88 -0.72 -9.00
N LEU A 404 28.95 -0.12 -9.53
CA LEU A 404 29.98 -0.76 -10.34
C LEU A 404 31.35 -0.69 -9.66
N SER A 405 31.39 -0.31 -8.38
CA SER A 405 32.64 -0.05 -7.68
C SER A 405 33.51 -1.29 -7.54
N VAL A 406 34.83 -1.09 -7.44
CA VAL A 406 35.81 -2.17 -7.24
C VAL A 406 35.74 -3.22 -8.36
N ASN A 407 36.06 -2.78 -9.58
CA ASN A 407 36.13 -3.60 -10.79
C ASN A 407 37.39 -3.21 -11.62
N GLN A 408 37.49 -3.71 -12.85
CA GLN A 408 38.52 -3.37 -13.83
C GLN A 408 37.94 -2.57 -15.02
N LEU A 409 36.83 -1.86 -14.82
CA LEU A 409 36.16 -1.08 -15.87
C LEU A 409 37.04 0.12 -16.27
N SER A 410 36.95 0.54 -17.53
CA SER A 410 37.80 1.57 -18.11
C SER A 410 37.03 2.47 -19.07
N GLY A 411 37.70 3.47 -19.65
CA GLY A 411 37.09 4.41 -20.58
C GLY A 411 36.47 5.65 -19.93
N GLU A 412 35.74 6.41 -20.74
CA GLU A 412 34.97 7.57 -20.28
C GLU A 412 33.59 7.14 -19.75
N ILE A 413 33.08 7.88 -18.77
CA ILE A 413 31.71 7.69 -18.27
C ILE A 413 30.73 8.22 -19.32
N PRO A 414 29.76 7.44 -19.81
CA PRO A 414 28.80 7.90 -20.81
C PRO A 414 28.05 9.16 -20.33
N LYS A 415 28.09 10.23 -21.12
CA LYS A 415 27.38 11.48 -20.78
C LYS A 415 25.88 11.27 -20.63
N SER A 416 25.30 10.42 -21.47
CA SER A 416 23.89 10.06 -21.42
C SER A 416 23.48 9.41 -20.09
N LEU A 417 24.40 8.73 -19.39
CA LEU A 417 24.13 8.18 -18.06
C LEU A 417 23.88 9.28 -17.02
N GLY A 418 24.49 10.46 -17.19
CA GLY A 418 24.21 11.64 -16.38
C GLY A 418 22.92 12.38 -16.74
N GLU A 419 22.27 12.03 -17.86
CA GLU A 419 20.99 12.60 -18.29
C GLU A 419 19.78 11.76 -17.80
N VAL A 420 20.04 10.58 -17.25
CA VAL A 420 19.01 9.69 -16.69
C VAL A 420 18.41 10.32 -15.43
N GLU A 421 17.18 10.82 -15.51
CA GLU A 421 16.53 11.47 -14.35
C GLU A 421 16.19 10.47 -13.23
N SER A 422 16.16 9.16 -13.53
CA SER A 422 15.76 8.12 -12.57
C SER A 422 16.87 7.82 -11.61
N LEU A 423 18.11 8.01 -12.09
CA LEU A 423 19.33 7.59 -11.43
C LEU A 423 19.58 8.53 -10.25
N VAL A 424 19.49 7.97 -9.04
CA VAL A 424 19.68 8.70 -7.78
C VAL A 424 21.03 8.36 -7.16
N GLN A 425 21.45 7.09 -7.27
CA GLN A 425 22.64 6.60 -6.61
C GLN A 425 23.59 5.94 -7.61
N VAL A 426 24.81 6.47 -7.69
CA VAL A 426 25.88 5.94 -8.53
C VAL A 426 27.13 5.74 -7.68
N ASN A 427 27.74 4.57 -7.79
CA ASN A 427 29.06 4.29 -7.24
C ASN A 427 29.92 3.60 -8.30
N ILE A 428 30.97 4.28 -8.73
CA ILE A 428 31.92 3.84 -9.77
C ILE A 428 33.35 3.84 -9.25
N SER A 429 33.53 3.96 -7.93
CA SER A 429 34.84 4.07 -7.29
C SER A 429 35.71 2.82 -7.54
N HIS A 430 37.02 3.00 -7.48
CA HIS A 430 38.03 1.94 -7.62
C HIS A 430 37.90 1.16 -8.94
N ASN A 431 38.02 1.88 -10.05
CA ASN A 431 38.07 1.38 -11.42
C ASN A 431 39.20 2.12 -12.19
N HIS A 432 39.25 1.96 -13.52
CA HIS A 432 40.20 2.63 -14.41
C HIS A 432 39.52 3.71 -15.28
N PHE A 433 38.46 4.35 -14.79
CA PHE A 433 37.77 5.41 -15.52
C PHE A 433 38.64 6.66 -15.68
N HIS A 434 38.50 7.34 -16.81
CA HIS A 434 39.17 8.60 -17.09
C HIS A 434 38.25 9.59 -17.81
N GLY A 435 38.71 10.83 -17.97
CA GLY A 435 37.95 11.86 -18.67
C GLY A 435 37.05 12.69 -17.75
N HIS A 436 36.07 13.35 -18.34
CA HIS A 436 35.22 14.31 -17.64
C HIS A 436 34.07 13.63 -16.90
N LEU A 437 33.87 13.99 -15.63
CA LEU A 437 32.68 13.58 -14.88
C LEU A 437 31.44 14.31 -15.43
N PRO A 438 30.32 13.62 -15.72
CA PRO A 438 29.07 14.29 -16.09
C PRO A 438 28.66 15.34 -15.04
N SER A 439 28.17 16.49 -15.48
CA SER A 439 27.78 17.62 -14.60
C SER A 439 26.26 17.72 -14.40
N THR A 440 25.54 16.63 -14.66
CA THR A 440 24.08 16.55 -14.65
C THR A 440 23.60 15.35 -13.83
N GLY A 441 22.31 15.38 -13.43
CA GLY A 441 21.65 14.26 -12.76
C GLY A 441 22.36 13.79 -11.48
N ALA A 442 22.49 12.47 -11.32
CA ALA A 442 23.13 11.82 -10.17
C ALA A 442 24.58 12.27 -9.91
N PHE A 443 25.27 12.78 -10.93
CA PHE A 443 26.68 13.17 -10.86
C PHE A 443 26.90 14.61 -10.34
N LEU A 444 25.84 15.42 -10.26
CA LEU A 444 25.94 16.83 -9.82
C LEU A 444 26.28 16.95 -8.32
N ALA A 445 25.76 16.05 -7.50
CA ALA A 445 25.99 15.99 -6.06
C ALA A 445 26.63 14.67 -5.60
N ILE A 446 27.40 14.03 -6.50
CA ILE A 446 28.00 12.73 -6.20
C ILE A 446 29.03 12.84 -5.07
N ASN A 447 29.00 11.88 -4.15
CA ASN A 447 29.95 11.82 -3.06
C ASN A 447 31.36 11.51 -3.61
N THR A 448 32.39 12.19 -3.11
CA THR A 448 33.79 11.97 -3.49
C THR A 448 34.21 10.51 -3.30
N SER A 449 33.67 9.82 -2.29
CA SER A 449 33.91 8.39 -2.06
C SER A 449 33.40 7.51 -3.20
N ALA A 450 32.32 7.90 -3.89
CA ALA A 450 31.66 7.12 -4.93
C ALA A 450 32.37 7.19 -6.30
N ILE A 451 33.37 8.07 -6.44
CA ILE A 451 34.18 8.24 -7.66
C ILE A 451 35.69 8.03 -7.41
N ALA A 452 36.08 7.82 -6.15
CA ALA A 452 37.47 7.66 -5.71
C ALA A 452 38.20 6.55 -6.48
N GLY A 453 39.53 6.62 -6.58
CA GLY A 453 40.34 5.57 -7.20
C GLY A 453 40.30 5.53 -8.73
N ASN A 454 39.73 6.54 -9.39
CA ASN A 454 39.72 6.73 -10.85
C ASN A 454 40.54 7.96 -11.27
N ASN A 455 40.82 8.12 -12.57
CA ASN A 455 41.55 9.26 -13.14
C ASN A 455 40.60 10.30 -13.79
N LEU A 456 39.61 10.75 -13.02
CA LEU A 456 38.54 11.66 -13.47
C LEU A 456 38.91 13.15 -13.26
N CYS A 457 38.28 14.03 -14.03
CA CYS A 457 38.42 15.49 -13.90
C CYS A 457 37.07 16.21 -14.08
N GLY A 458 36.94 17.45 -13.57
CA GLY A 458 35.72 18.25 -13.68
C GLY A 458 34.71 18.02 -12.55
N GLY A 459 33.40 18.21 -12.80
CA GLY A 459 32.36 18.18 -11.76
C GLY A 459 32.20 19.50 -11.00
N ASP A 460 31.16 19.60 -10.15
CA ASP A 460 30.96 20.74 -9.25
C ASP A 460 32.05 20.77 -8.16
N THR A 461 32.25 21.93 -7.54
CA THR A 461 33.22 22.19 -6.47
C THR A 461 33.15 21.19 -5.30
N THR A 462 32.01 20.53 -5.11
CA THR A 462 31.76 19.50 -4.09
C THR A 462 32.39 18.13 -4.42
N ALA A 463 32.65 17.82 -5.70
CA ALA A 463 33.23 16.55 -6.14
C ALA A 463 34.76 16.46 -5.94
N GLY A 464 35.44 17.55 -5.59
CA GLY A 464 36.85 17.57 -5.22
C GLY A 464 37.84 17.12 -6.31
N LEU A 465 37.41 17.00 -7.56
CA LEU A 465 38.22 16.54 -8.69
C LEU A 465 39.06 17.69 -9.30
N PRO A 466 40.22 17.38 -9.91
CA PRO A 466 41.02 18.39 -10.60
C PRO A 466 40.30 18.95 -11.83
N PRO A 467 40.52 20.23 -12.21
CA PRO A 467 39.97 20.78 -13.44
C PRO A 467 40.55 20.06 -14.66
N CYS A 468 39.69 19.71 -15.62
CA CYS A 468 40.15 19.12 -16.88
C CYS A 468 41.04 20.10 -17.65
N LYS A 469 42.15 19.60 -18.22
CA LYS A 469 43.04 20.42 -19.06
C LYS A 469 42.35 20.74 -20.40
N GLY A 470 41.71 21.91 -20.50
CA GLY A 470 41.11 22.41 -21.73
C GLY A 470 42.08 23.23 -22.59
N VAL A 471 42.10 22.94 -23.90
CA VAL A 471 42.74 23.75 -24.93
C VAL A 471 42.01 25.09 -25.04
N LYS A 472 42.75 26.21 -25.00
CA LYS A 472 42.20 27.57 -25.07
C LYS A 472 41.67 27.87 -26.48
N THR A 473 40.38 28.16 -26.62
CA THR A 473 39.82 28.89 -27.76
C THR A 473 39.59 30.36 -27.37
N PRO A 474 39.97 31.34 -28.22
CA PRO A 474 39.96 32.75 -27.82
C PRO A 474 38.58 33.38 -28.06
N VAL A 475 37.98 33.89 -26.99
CA VAL A 475 36.72 34.64 -27.01
C VAL A 475 37.03 36.13 -27.19
N TRP A 476 37.12 36.60 -28.45
CA TRP A 476 37.28 38.03 -28.76
C TRP A 476 36.10 38.64 -29.54
N TRP A 477 34.94 37.96 -29.57
CA TRP A 477 33.75 38.44 -30.31
C TRP A 477 32.63 38.97 -29.40
N PHE A 478 32.78 38.88 -28.07
CA PHE A 478 31.71 39.19 -27.11
C PHE A 478 31.55 40.66 -26.70
N PHE A 479 32.44 41.57 -27.15
CA PHE A 479 32.41 42.98 -26.70
C PHE A 479 31.82 43.99 -27.70
N ALA A 480 31.31 43.56 -28.86
CA ALA A 480 30.74 44.48 -29.86
C ALA A 480 29.19 44.51 -29.92
N ALA A 481 28.49 43.57 -29.28
CA ALA A 481 27.03 43.45 -29.39
C ALA A 481 26.25 44.14 -28.25
N SER A 482 26.94 44.62 -27.21
CA SER A 482 26.33 45.00 -25.92
C SER A 482 25.63 46.37 -25.90
N LEU A 483 25.76 47.18 -26.95
CA LEU A 483 25.22 48.55 -26.95
C LEU A 483 23.85 48.68 -27.65
N LEU A 484 23.47 47.72 -28.52
CA LEU A 484 22.17 47.70 -29.18
C LEU A 484 21.06 47.06 -28.32
N VAL A 485 21.42 46.16 -27.40
CA VAL A 485 20.49 45.46 -26.51
C VAL A 485 19.91 46.38 -25.44
N VAL A 486 20.68 47.37 -24.99
CA VAL A 486 20.27 48.30 -23.91
C VAL A 486 19.21 49.29 -24.38
N LEU A 487 19.25 49.73 -25.65
CA LEU A 487 18.23 50.63 -26.22
C LEU A 487 16.92 49.89 -26.56
N ALA A 488 16.99 48.61 -26.94
CA ALA A 488 15.81 47.77 -27.14
C ALA A 488 15.11 47.45 -25.81
N ALA A 489 15.86 47.23 -24.72
CA ALA A 489 15.31 46.92 -23.40
C ALA A 489 14.45 48.06 -22.82
N VAL A 490 14.82 49.33 -23.05
CA VAL A 490 14.07 50.49 -22.53
C VAL A 490 12.74 50.69 -23.27
N ALA A 491 12.69 50.40 -24.58
CA ALA A 491 11.44 50.42 -25.36
C ALA A 491 10.50 49.25 -24.97
N VAL A 492 11.07 48.07 -24.69
CA VAL A 492 10.31 46.89 -24.23
C VAL A 492 9.73 47.13 -22.85
N VAL A 493 10.44 47.77 -21.92
CA VAL A 493 9.92 48.08 -20.58
C VAL A 493 8.81 49.13 -20.63
N ALA A 494 8.91 50.16 -21.49
CA ALA A 494 7.83 51.14 -21.68
C ALA A 494 6.59 50.50 -22.35
N PHE A 495 6.78 49.60 -23.32
CA PHE A 495 5.71 48.78 -23.90
C PHE A 495 5.12 47.82 -22.87
N PHE A 496 5.93 47.23 -21.97
CA PHE A 496 5.46 46.35 -20.90
C PHE A 496 4.66 47.12 -19.84
N ILE A 497 4.98 48.37 -19.54
CA ILE A 497 4.22 49.21 -18.60
C ILE A 497 2.86 49.66 -19.20
N VAL A 498 2.80 49.91 -20.51
CA VAL A 498 1.54 50.19 -21.22
C VAL A 498 0.73 48.90 -21.42
N PHE A 499 1.37 47.78 -21.74
CA PHE A 499 0.75 46.46 -21.92
C PHE A 499 0.26 45.86 -20.59
N THR A 500 0.96 46.09 -19.47
CA THR A 500 0.48 45.71 -18.12
C THR A 500 -0.61 46.64 -17.59
N ARG A 501 -0.68 47.91 -18.04
CA ARG A 501 -1.85 48.78 -17.82
C ARG A 501 -3.03 48.43 -18.73
N GLN A 502 -2.80 47.82 -19.89
CA GLN A 502 -3.85 47.36 -20.82
C GLN A 502 -4.29 45.90 -20.57
N GLN A 503 -3.49 45.10 -19.85
CA GLN A 503 -3.83 43.74 -19.39
C GLN A 503 -4.39 43.68 -17.97
N ARG A 504 -4.54 44.81 -17.29
CA ARG A 504 -5.38 44.90 -16.09
C ARG A 504 -6.85 45.02 -16.53
N ASN A 505 -7.31 44.07 -17.34
CA ASN A 505 -8.70 43.95 -17.73
C ASN A 505 -9.42 43.07 -16.73
N ASP A 506 -10.43 43.69 -16.14
CA ASP A 506 -11.35 43.17 -15.16
C ASP A 506 -11.94 41.81 -15.53
N SER A 507 -12.37 41.08 -14.51
CA SER A 507 -13.42 40.07 -14.63
C SER A 507 -14.64 40.75 -15.29
N GLU A 508 -14.84 40.58 -16.60
CA GLU A 508 -15.96 41.21 -17.30
C GLU A 508 -17.29 40.68 -16.75
N LEU A 509 -17.97 41.50 -15.94
CA LEU A 509 -19.36 41.29 -15.53
C LEU A 509 -20.27 41.78 -16.67
N LYS A 510 -20.88 40.86 -17.42
CA LYS A 510 -21.83 41.17 -18.49
C LYS A 510 -23.25 41.13 -17.92
N ARG A 511 -23.99 42.24 -18.06
CA ARG A 511 -25.41 42.32 -17.70
C ARG A 511 -26.26 42.28 -18.97
N VAL A 512 -27.25 41.39 -19.00
CA VAL A 512 -28.17 41.24 -20.12
C VAL A 512 -29.61 41.29 -19.59
N GLU A 513 -30.44 42.14 -20.17
CA GLU A 513 -31.87 42.23 -19.88
C GLU A 513 -32.67 41.48 -20.95
N ASN A 514 -33.58 40.61 -20.53
CA ASN A 514 -34.54 39.92 -21.39
C ASN A 514 -35.92 39.81 -20.67
N GLY A 515 -36.93 39.24 -21.32
CA GLY A 515 -38.30 39.10 -20.80
C GLY A 515 -38.44 38.45 -19.40
N ASP A 516 -37.45 37.64 -18.98
CA ASP A 516 -37.43 36.92 -17.69
C ASP A 516 -36.60 37.64 -16.60
N GLY A 517 -36.06 38.83 -16.86
CA GLY A 517 -35.31 39.66 -15.90
C GLY A 517 -33.85 39.94 -16.27
N VAL A 518 -33.12 40.56 -15.32
CA VAL A 518 -31.69 40.91 -15.46
C VAL A 518 -30.84 39.68 -15.13
N TRP A 519 -30.00 39.27 -16.08
CA TRP A 519 -29.00 38.23 -15.90
C TRP A 519 -27.61 38.85 -15.77
N GLU A 520 -26.86 38.40 -14.76
CA GLU A 520 -25.47 38.77 -14.56
C GLU A 520 -24.58 37.56 -14.87
N MET A 521 -23.64 37.74 -15.80
CA MET A 521 -22.66 36.73 -16.18
C MET A 521 -21.26 37.24 -15.82
N GLN A 522 -20.56 36.49 -14.98
CA GLN A 522 -19.18 36.76 -14.65
C GLN A 522 -18.31 35.64 -15.21
N PHE A 523 -17.45 35.97 -16.18
CA PHE A 523 -16.46 35.02 -16.71
C PHE A 523 -15.15 35.15 -15.95
N PHE A 524 -14.53 34.00 -15.67
CA PHE A 524 -13.23 33.92 -14.99
C PHE A 524 -12.06 33.74 -15.96
N ASP A 525 -12.36 33.61 -17.25
CA ASP A 525 -11.39 33.45 -18.32
C ASP A 525 -11.87 34.19 -19.58
N SER A 526 -11.01 35.09 -20.07
CA SER A 526 -11.29 35.96 -21.21
C SER A 526 -11.57 35.21 -22.51
N LYS A 527 -11.06 33.98 -22.68
CA LYS A 527 -11.33 33.12 -23.84
C LYS A 527 -12.82 32.75 -23.91
N PHE A 528 -13.40 32.37 -22.77
CA PHE A 528 -14.80 31.97 -22.70
C PHE A 528 -15.74 33.18 -22.75
N SER A 529 -15.35 34.31 -22.14
CA SER A 529 -16.12 35.57 -22.24
C SER A 529 -16.39 35.98 -23.69
N LYS A 530 -15.42 35.78 -24.58
CA LYS A 530 -15.56 36.13 -26.01
C LYS A 530 -16.31 35.08 -26.84
N SER A 531 -16.39 33.86 -26.32
CA SER A 531 -16.82 32.69 -27.09
C SER A 531 -18.23 32.20 -26.77
N ILE A 532 -18.72 32.44 -25.54
CA ILE A 532 -20.05 31.99 -25.08
C ILE A 532 -20.96 33.21 -24.95
N LYS A 533 -22.08 33.21 -25.66
CA LYS A 533 -23.09 34.28 -25.60
C LYS A 533 -24.27 33.89 -24.68
N MET A 534 -25.05 34.88 -24.25
CA MET A 534 -26.24 34.63 -23.42
C MET A 534 -27.26 33.73 -24.13
N ASP A 535 -27.42 33.88 -25.44
CA ASP A 535 -28.32 33.02 -26.22
C ASP A 535 -27.89 31.54 -26.16
N ASP A 536 -26.57 31.26 -26.17
CA ASP A 536 -26.04 29.90 -26.05
C ASP A 536 -26.40 29.29 -24.67
N ILE A 537 -26.41 30.11 -23.61
CA ILE A 537 -26.79 29.69 -22.26
C ILE A 537 -28.30 29.41 -22.20
N LEU A 538 -29.12 30.36 -22.64
CA LEU A 538 -30.59 30.24 -22.58
C LEU A 538 -31.11 29.11 -23.45
N SER A 539 -30.54 28.89 -24.64
CA SER A 539 -30.91 27.75 -25.51
C SER A 539 -30.51 26.40 -24.92
N SER A 540 -29.52 26.37 -24.02
CA SER A 540 -29.06 25.15 -23.37
C SER A 540 -29.93 24.73 -22.18
N MET A 541 -30.76 25.62 -21.62
CA MET A 541 -31.69 25.33 -20.52
C MET A 541 -32.99 24.66 -21.01
N ARG A 542 -32.86 23.55 -21.74
CA ARG A 542 -33.99 22.76 -22.26
C ARG A 542 -33.89 21.33 -21.75
N ASP A 543 -35.03 20.67 -21.64
CA ASP A 543 -35.11 19.28 -21.16
C ASP A 543 -34.26 18.30 -22.01
N GLU A 544 -34.13 18.57 -23.31
CA GLU A 544 -33.28 17.79 -24.24
C GLU A 544 -31.78 17.85 -23.90
N ASN A 545 -31.35 18.87 -23.16
CA ASN A 545 -29.94 19.12 -22.83
C ASN A 545 -29.58 18.71 -21.39
N VAL A 546 -30.48 18.03 -20.68
CA VAL A 546 -30.25 17.64 -19.29
C VAL A 546 -29.23 16.49 -19.21
N VAL A 547 -28.14 16.73 -18.48
CA VAL A 547 -27.08 15.74 -18.20
C VAL A 547 -27.40 14.92 -16.96
N SER A 548 -27.95 15.57 -15.93
CA SER A 548 -28.35 14.88 -14.71
C SER A 548 -29.45 15.64 -13.97
N ARG A 549 -30.44 14.90 -13.45
CA ARG A 549 -31.46 15.40 -12.53
C ARG A 549 -31.13 14.87 -11.13
N GLY A 550 -30.65 15.74 -10.26
CA GLY A 550 -30.38 15.41 -8.85
C GLY A 550 -31.31 16.15 -7.90
N ARG A 551 -31.36 15.73 -6.64
CA ARG A 551 -32.12 16.43 -5.57
C ARG A 551 -31.64 17.87 -5.30
N ARG A 552 -30.47 18.26 -5.84
CA ARG A 552 -29.80 19.56 -5.67
C ARG A 552 -29.74 20.39 -6.96
N GLY A 553 -30.74 20.26 -7.83
CA GLY A 553 -30.84 21.03 -9.08
C GLY A 553 -30.34 20.29 -10.32
N VAL A 554 -30.69 20.83 -11.49
CA VAL A 554 -30.48 20.20 -12.79
C VAL A 554 -29.14 20.60 -13.40
N SER A 555 -28.47 19.67 -14.06
CA SER A 555 -27.26 19.95 -14.83
C SER A 555 -27.59 19.94 -16.33
N TYR A 556 -27.20 20.96 -17.07
CA TYR A 556 -27.45 21.09 -18.51
C TYR A 556 -26.14 21.09 -19.30
N LYS A 557 -26.11 20.41 -20.43
CA LYS A 557 -25.02 20.48 -21.41
C LYS A 557 -25.32 21.61 -22.38
N GLY A 558 -24.38 22.52 -22.53
CA GLY A 558 -24.47 23.59 -23.50
C GLY A 558 -23.35 23.54 -24.52
N LYS A 559 -23.59 24.19 -25.65
CA LYS A 559 -22.62 24.34 -26.73
C LYS A 559 -22.77 25.73 -27.33
N SER A 560 -21.66 26.44 -27.52
CA SER A 560 -21.70 27.70 -28.25
C SER A 560 -21.91 27.47 -29.73
N ASN A 561 -22.89 28.16 -30.31
CA ASN A 561 -23.18 28.10 -31.73
C ASN A 561 -22.08 28.74 -32.60
N THR A 562 -21.30 29.66 -32.03
CA THR A 562 -20.25 30.38 -32.77
C THR A 562 -18.88 29.71 -32.72
N THR A 563 -18.54 29.07 -31.59
CA THR A 563 -17.18 28.55 -31.35
C THR A 563 -17.11 27.04 -31.13
N ASN A 564 -18.26 26.35 -31.16
CA ASN A 564 -18.40 24.91 -30.88
C ASN A 564 -17.94 24.48 -29.47
N ILE A 565 -17.57 25.41 -28.59
CA ILE A 565 -17.15 25.13 -27.21
C ILE A 565 -18.32 24.52 -26.44
N GLN A 566 -18.07 23.38 -25.79
CA GLN A 566 -19.04 22.71 -24.91
C GLN A 566 -18.80 23.10 -23.45
N PHE A 567 -19.88 23.17 -22.69
CA PHE A 567 -19.86 23.50 -21.26
C PHE A 567 -20.96 22.76 -20.51
N VAL A 568 -20.84 22.65 -19.19
CA VAL A 568 -21.88 22.11 -18.32
C VAL A 568 -22.32 23.18 -17.33
N MET A 569 -23.61 23.47 -17.30
CA MET A 569 -24.21 24.38 -16.34
C MET A 569 -24.82 23.56 -15.22
N LYS A 570 -24.39 23.80 -13.99
CA LYS A 570 -24.99 23.20 -12.80
C LYS A 570 -25.80 24.26 -12.07
N GLU A 571 -27.09 24.01 -11.93
CA GLU A 571 -27.97 24.83 -11.10
C GLU A 571 -27.51 24.80 -9.64
N MET A 572 -27.51 25.96 -9.00
CA MET A 572 -27.10 26.15 -7.61
C MET A 572 -28.19 26.89 -6.83
N SER A 573 -28.63 26.29 -5.73
CA SER A 573 -29.50 26.96 -4.75
C SER A 573 -28.73 28.08 -4.05
N GLU A 574 -29.39 29.23 -3.85
CA GLU A 574 -28.87 30.37 -3.08
C GLU A 574 -27.56 31.01 -3.59
N ILE A 575 -27.27 30.97 -4.89
CA ILE A 575 -26.07 31.62 -5.47
C ILE A 575 -25.94 33.12 -5.06
N ASN A 576 -27.08 33.76 -4.79
CA ASN A 576 -27.20 35.17 -4.43
C ASN A 576 -26.80 35.49 -2.98
N SER A 577 -26.69 34.48 -2.10
CA SER A 577 -26.25 34.67 -0.70
C SER A 577 -24.72 34.66 -0.53
N VAL A 578 -23.98 34.33 -1.59
CA VAL A 578 -22.52 34.16 -1.54
C VAL A 578 -21.79 35.42 -2.05
N PRO A 579 -20.81 35.96 -1.30
CA PRO A 579 -20.08 37.17 -1.69
C PRO A 579 -19.36 37.07 -3.03
N THR A 580 -19.38 38.13 -3.85
CA THR A 580 -18.73 38.20 -5.18
C THR A 580 -17.22 37.89 -5.15
N GLY A 581 -16.56 38.20 -4.03
CA GLY A 581 -15.14 37.89 -3.84
C GLY A 581 -14.84 36.40 -3.82
N PHE A 582 -15.73 35.58 -3.24
CA PHE A 582 -15.55 34.12 -3.18
C PHE A 582 -15.58 33.47 -4.56
N TRP A 583 -16.48 33.93 -5.43
CA TRP A 583 -16.59 33.46 -6.81
C TRP A 583 -15.36 33.76 -7.64
N THR A 584 -14.76 34.92 -7.39
CA THR A 584 -13.51 35.33 -8.05
C THR A 584 -12.35 34.45 -7.63
N GLU A 585 -12.32 33.95 -6.38
CA GLU A 585 -11.34 32.96 -5.93
C GLU A 585 -11.58 31.57 -6.53
N LEU A 586 -12.83 31.08 -6.58
CA LEU A 586 -13.17 29.83 -7.28
C LEU A 586 -12.77 29.88 -8.77
N GLY A 587 -13.02 31.00 -9.43
CA GLY A 587 -12.66 31.23 -10.83
C GLY A 587 -11.16 31.21 -11.12
N LYS A 588 -10.32 31.41 -10.10
CA LYS A 588 -8.84 31.35 -10.20
C LYS A 588 -8.28 29.95 -9.99
N LEU A 589 -9.06 29.00 -9.49
CA LEU A 589 -8.60 27.63 -9.27
C LEU A 589 -8.19 26.99 -10.60
N ARG A 590 -6.95 26.54 -10.67
CA ARG A 590 -6.38 25.87 -11.85
C ARG A 590 -5.57 24.67 -11.34
N HIS A 591 -6.14 23.48 -11.54
CA HIS A 591 -5.50 22.21 -11.18
C HIS A 591 -5.97 21.13 -12.17
N GLU A 592 -5.09 20.20 -12.52
CA GLU A 592 -5.38 19.15 -13.51
C GLU A 592 -6.52 18.22 -13.07
N ASN A 593 -6.63 17.94 -11.78
CA ASN A 593 -7.67 17.08 -11.20
C ASN A 593 -8.91 17.83 -10.66
N ILE A 594 -9.14 19.09 -11.06
CA ILE A 594 -10.31 19.88 -10.64
C ILE A 594 -11.02 20.42 -11.88
N ALA A 595 -12.32 20.17 -12.00
CA ALA A 595 -13.12 20.66 -13.11
C ALA A 595 -13.14 22.20 -13.12
N ARG A 596 -12.66 22.80 -14.22
CA ARG A 596 -12.48 24.24 -14.31
C ARG A 596 -13.83 24.96 -14.35
N VAL A 597 -14.02 25.88 -13.40
CA VAL A 597 -15.13 26.84 -13.40
C VAL A 597 -14.80 27.96 -14.37
N ILE A 598 -15.59 28.11 -15.43
CA ILE A 598 -15.36 29.11 -16.48
C ILE A 598 -16.20 30.37 -16.30
N ALA A 599 -17.39 30.24 -15.71
CA ALA A 599 -18.28 31.35 -15.46
C ALA A 599 -19.25 31.07 -14.31
N MET A 600 -19.77 32.16 -13.74
CA MET A 600 -20.93 32.17 -12.87
C MET A 600 -22.04 32.97 -13.56
N ILE A 601 -23.26 32.44 -13.54
CA ILE A 601 -24.44 33.08 -14.12
C ILE A 601 -25.50 33.18 -13.02
N ARG A 602 -26.07 34.36 -12.82
CA ARG A 602 -27.14 34.53 -11.82
C ARG A 602 -28.25 35.46 -12.33
N SER A 603 -29.47 35.14 -11.93
CA SER A 603 -30.65 35.99 -12.02
C SER A 603 -31.22 36.24 -10.62
N LYS A 604 -32.32 36.97 -10.53
CA LYS A 604 -33.03 37.18 -9.25
C LYS A 604 -33.52 35.87 -8.61
N SER A 605 -33.83 34.86 -9.42
CA SER A 605 -34.46 33.61 -8.96
C SER A 605 -33.57 32.36 -9.09
N VAL A 606 -32.59 32.34 -10.00
CA VAL A 606 -31.80 31.12 -10.31
C VAL A 606 -30.32 31.45 -10.48
N GLY A 607 -29.46 30.52 -10.07
CA GLY A 607 -28.01 30.58 -10.22
C GLY A 607 -27.44 29.36 -10.92
N PHE A 608 -26.42 29.56 -11.76
CA PHE A 608 -25.68 28.50 -12.41
C PHE A 608 -24.18 28.70 -12.25
N LEU A 609 -23.48 27.62 -11.93
CA LEU A 609 -22.04 27.51 -12.15
C LEU A 609 -21.78 26.80 -13.47
N VAL A 610 -20.94 27.41 -14.29
CA VAL A 610 -20.57 26.90 -15.59
C VAL A 610 -19.18 26.30 -15.51
N PHE A 611 -19.11 25.01 -15.81
CA PHE A 611 -17.87 24.24 -15.89
C PHE A 611 -17.52 23.99 -17.36
N GLU A 612 -16.22 23.85 -17.62
CA GLU A 612 -15.76 23.28 -18.88
C GLU A 612 -16.31 21.86 -19.04
N TYR A 613 -16.75 21.52 -20.26
CA TYR A 613 -17.20 20.16 -20.54
C TYR A 613 -16.00 19.21 -20.61
N ILE A 614 -16.06 18.15 -19.80
CA ILE A 614 -15.06 17.10 -19.78
C ILE A 614 -15.71 15.85 -20.35
N GLU A 615 -15.10 15.29 -21.40
CA GLU A 615 -15.55 14.05 -22.02
C GLU A 615 -15.12 12.87 -21.14
N GLY A 616 -16.09 12.23 -20.49
CA GLY A 616 -15.86 11.17 -19.52
C GLY A 616 -17.16 10.71 -18.87
N LYS A 617 -17.04 9.79 -17.93
CA LYS A 617 -18.15 9.27 -17.11
C LYS A 617 -17.90 9.57 -15.64
N SER A 618 -18.95 9.54 -14.82
CA SER A 618 -18.74 9.66 -13.36
C SER A 618 -18.01 8.44 -12.81
N LEU A 619 -17.25 8.59 -11.71
CA LEU A 619 -16.53 7.49 -11.09
C LEU A 619 -17.48 6.33 -10.72
N ASN A 620 -18.69 6.66 -10.28
CA ASN A 620 -19.75 5.70 -9.99
C ASN A 620 -20.11 4.80 -11.19
N GLU A 621 -20.08 5.34 -12.41
CA GLU A 621 -20.46 4.61 -13.64
C GLU A 621 -19.33 3.76 -14.22
N VAL A 622 -18.07 4.06 -13.88
CA VAL A 622 -16.90 3.32 -14.35
C VAL A 622 -16.37 2.35 -13.31
N PHE A 623 -16.93 2.36 -12.10
CA PHE A 623 -16.43 1.64 -10.94
C PHE A 623 -16.20 0.14 -11.22
N GLN A 624 -17.16 -0.49 -11.90
CA GLN A 624 -17.07 -1.88 -12.33
C GLN A 624 -16.28 -1.96 -13.64
N GLY A 625 -15.04 -2.45 -13.57
CA GLY A 625 -14.16 -2.65 -14.74
C GLY A 625 -12.89 -1.80 -14.78
N LEU A 626 -12.55 -1.09 -13.69
CA LEU A 626 -11.23 -0.45 -13.56
C LEU A 626 -10.17 -1.47 -13.16
N SER A 627 -9.04 -1.48 -13.88
CA SER A 627 -7.83 -2.20 -13.45
C SER A 627 -7.19 -1.51 -12.25
N TRP A 628 -6.31 -2.23 -11.54
CA TRP A 628 -5.60 -1.70 -10.39
C TRP A 628 -4.83 -0.40 -10.66
N GLU A 629 -4.09 -0.33 -11.77
CA GLU A 629 -3.34 0.86 -12.19
C GLU A 629 -4.24 2.09 -12.37
N ARG A 630 -5.41 1.89 -12.97
CA ARG A 630 -6.40 2.96 -13.17
C ARG A 630 -6.95 3.43 -11.83
N ARG A 631 -7.25 2.50 -10.91
CA ARG A 631 -7.73 2.81 -9.55
C ARG A 631 -6.69 3.61 -8.74
N ARG A 632 -5.41 3.23 -8.80
CA ARG A 632 -4.29 3.98 -8.18
C ARG A 632 -4.18 5.40 -8.71
N LYS A 633 -4.19 5.54 -10.04
CA LYS A 633 -4.11 6.83 -10.72
C LYS A 633 -5.26 7.75 -10.30
N ILE A 634 -6.47 7.21 -10.23
CA ILE A 634 -7.67 7.92 -9.76
C ILE A 634 -7.51 8.33 -8.29
N ALA A 635 -7.12 7.42 -7.40
CA ALA A 635 -6.91 7.71 -5.98
C ALA A 635 -5.89 8.85 -5.77
N LEU A 636 -4.75 8.80 -6.47
CA LEU A 636 -3.71 9.83 -6.38
C LEU A 636 -4.17 11.19 -6.93
N GLY A 637 -4.88 11.21 -8.06
CA GLY A 637 -5.39 12.45 -8.65
C GLY A 637 -6.42 13.14 -7.74
N ILE A 638 -7.30 12.38 -7.09
CA ILE A 638 -8.25 12.93 -6.10
C ILE A 638 -7.49 13.50 -4.90
N ALA A 639 -6.50 12.78 -4.36
CA ALA A 639 -5.70 13.27 -3.24
C ALA A 639 -4.93 14.55 -3.57
N LYS A 640 -4.36 14.67 -4.79
CA LYS A 640 -3.69 15.89 -5.28
C LYS A 640 -4.67 17.07 -5.36
N ALA A 641 -5.90 16.84 -5.82
CA ALA A 641 -6.95 17.86 -5.82
C ALA A 641 -7.26 18.35 -4.40
N LEU A 642 -7.41 17.45 -3.42
CA LEU A 642 -7.66 17.82 -2.03
C LEU A 642 -6.48 18.61 -1.43
N ARG A 643 -5.24 18.16 -1.64
CA ARG A 643 -4.04 18.89 -1.19
C ARG A 643 -4.00 20.31 -1.75
N TYR A 644 -4.35 20.48 -3.03
CA TYR A 644 -4.40 21.80 -3.65
C TYR A 644 -5.47 22.70 -2.99
N LEU A 645 -6.65 22.16 -2.71
CA LEU A 645 -7.77 22.90 -2.11
C LEU A 645 -7.54 23.26 -0.63
N HIS A 646 -6.88 22.39 0.12
CA HIS A 646 -6.68 22.57 1.56
C HIS A 646 -5.39 23.33 1.91
N CYS A 647 -4.33 23.20 1.11
CA CYS A 647 -3.01 23.74 1.44
C CYS A 647 -2.57 24.96 0.61
N HIS A 648 -3.28 25.33 -0.48
CA HIS A 648 -2.85 26.43 -1.34
C HIS A 648 -3.60 27.74 -1.06
N ARG A 649 -2.87 28.73 -0.53
CA ARG A 649 -3.27 30.11 -0.19
C ARG A 649 -4.16 30.28 1.05
N SER A 650 -4.29 31.53 1.49
CA SER A 650 -4.74 32.01 2.81
C SER A 650 -6.17 31.62 3.23
N GLN A 651 -6.92 30.86 2.43
CA GLN A 651 -8.27 30.41 2.74
C GLN A 651 -8.51 29.04 2.09
N SER A 652 -8.64 27.99 2.89
CA SER A 652 -8.90 26.63 2.43
C SER A 652 -10.30 26.51 1.81
N VAL A 653 -10.39 25.87 0.64
CA VAL A 653 -11.66 25.63 -0.05
C VAL A 653 -12.13 24.22 0.30
N MET A 654 -13.28 24.11 0.96
CA MET A 654 -13.84 22.80 1.35
C MET A 654 -14.78 22.26 0.27
N VAL A 655 -14.67 20.96 -0.02
CA VAL A 655 -15.48 20.28 -1.06
C VAL A 655 -16.90 19.99 -0.59
N SER A 656 -17.11 19.92 0.74
CA SER A 656 -18.39 19.74 1.44
C SER A 656 -18.96 18.31 1.40
N GLU A 657 -18.85 17.61 0.29
CA GLU A 657 -19.21 16.20 0.17
C GLU A 657 -18.43 15.62 -1.00
N LEU A 658 -17.47 14.77 -0.69
CA LEU A 658 -16.66 14.08 -1.68
C LEU A 658 -17.26 12.69 -1.94
N SER A 659 -17.96 12.54 -3.07
CA SER A 659 -18.60 11.30 -3.48
C SER A 659 -18.24 10.93 -4.94
N PRO A 660 -18.35 9.64 -5.34
CA PRO A 660 -18.01 9.19 -6.69
C PRO A 660 -18.77 9.94 -7.82
N GLU A 661 -20.00 10.39 -7.57
CA GLU A 661 -20.80 11.13 -8.57
C GLU A 661 -20.20 12.50 -8.95
N LYS A 662 -19.38 13.09 -8.08
CA LYS A 662 -18.75 14.40 -8.30
C LYS A 662 -17.41 14.32 -9.02
N ILE A 663 -16.90 13.10 -9.23
CA ILE A 663 -15.62 12.87 -9.89
C ILE A 663 -15.91 12.37 -11.31
N ILE A 664 -15.50 13.14 -12.31
CA ILE A 664 -15.51 12.67 -13.69
C ILE A 664 -14.19 11.98 -13.96
N VAL A 665 -14.23 10.78 -14.50
CA VAL A 665 -13.05 10.11 -15.05
C VAL A 665 -13.08 10.32 -16.56
N ASP A 666 -12.08 11.03 -17.08
CA ASP A 666 -11.99 11.30 -18.52
C ASP A 666 -11.47 10.09 -19.31
N GLY A 667 -11.41 10.22 -20.65
CA GLY A 667 -10.90 9.14 -21.52
C GLY A 667 -9.43 8.74 -21.31
N LYS A 668 -8.69 9.40 -20.41
CA LYS A 668 -7.30 9.09 -20.01
C LYS A 668 -7.19 8.62 -18.56
N ASP A 669 -8.31 8.29 -17.93
CA ASP A 669 -8.38 7.90 -16.51
C ASP A 669 -7.92 8.98 -15.53
N GLU A 670 -7.95 10.26 -15.94
CA GLU A 670 -7.69 11.35 -15.02
C GLU A 670 -8.99 11.70 -14.28
N PRO A 671 -8.97 11.74 -12.93
CA PRO A 671 -10.12 12.18 -12.16
C PRO A 671 -10.20 13.70 -12.13
N HIS A 672 -11.41 14.23 -12.36
CA HIS A 672 -11.72 15.65 -12.33
C HIS A 672 -12.82 15.92 -11.32
N LEU A 673 -12.44 16.50 -10.18
CA LEU A 673 -13.36 16.83 -9.09
C LEU A 673 -14.20 18.06 -9.45
N ARG A 674 -15.53 17.93 -9.46
CA ARG A 674 -16.46 19.05 -9.60
C ARG A 674 -16.73 19.69 -8.23
N LEU A 675 -16.31 20.94 -8.08
CA LEU A 675 -16.52 21.70 -6.85
C LEU A 675 -17.99 22.09 -6.64
N SER A 676 -18.37 22.22 -5.38
CA SER A 676 -19.67 22.70 -4.93
C SER A 676 -19.50 23.94 -4.05
N LEU A 677 -20.60 24.61 -3.70
CA LEU A 677 -20.62 25.76 -2.80
C LEU A 677 -20.08 25.42 -1.39
N PRO A 678 -19.31 26.32 -0.74
CA PRO A 678 -18.82 26.11 0.62
C PRO A 678 -19.98 26.16 1.62
N GLY A 679 -20.01 25.18 2.52
CA GLY A 679 -21.16 24.93 3.37
C GLY A 679 -21.25 25.84 4.60
N ARG A 680 -21.94 26.96 4.41
CA ARG A 680 -22.87 27.50 5.42
C ARG A 680 -24.27 27.77 4.88
N THR A 681 -24.44 27.87 3.56
CA THR A 681 -25.72 28.21 2.91
C THR A 681 -26.43 27.00 2.27
N CYS A 682 -25.83 25.80 2.28
CA CYS A 682 -26.41 24.58 1.66
C CYS A 682 -26.89 23.54 2.70
N MET A 683 -26.82 23.87 4.00
CA MET A 683 -26.87 22.91 5.12
C MET A 683 -28.28 22.52 5.58
N ASP A 684 -29.30 23.12 4.98
CA ASP A 684 -30.71 22.85 5.33
C ASP A 684 -31.39 21.85 4.38
N SER A 685 -30.65 21.25 3.44
CA SER A 685 -31.21 20.19 2.58
C SER A 685 -31.13 18.81 3.27
N LYS A 686 -32.29 18.17 3.50
CA LYS A 686 -32.41 16.77 3.96
C LYS A 686 -31.55 15.79 3.14
N SER A 687 -31.18 16.15 1.90
CA SER A 687 -30.37 15.36 0.97
C SER A 687 -28.87 15.34 1.28
N PHE A 688 -28.32 16.37 1.95
CA PHE A 688 -26.89 16.42 2.29
C PHE A 688 -26.59 15.51 3.48
N ILE A 689 -27.40 15.60 4.53
CA ILE A 689 -27.27 14.78 5.75
C ILE A 689 -27.49 13.28 5.45
N SER A 690 -28.29 12.95 4.43
CA SER A 690 -28.55 11.56 4.03
C SER A 690 -27.45 10.92 3.18
N SER A 691 -26.41 11.66 2.77
CA SER A 691 -25.34 11.09 1.94
C SER A 691 -24.39 10.24 2.79
N ALA A 692 -24.15 9.01 2.35
CA ALA A 692 -23.26 8.07 3.03
C ALA A 692 -21.80 8.57 3.10
N TYR A 693 -21.40 9.48 2.20
CA TYR A 693 -20.03 10.02 2.11
C TYR A 693 -19.76 11.23 3.00
N VAL A 694 -20.77 11.73 3.72
CA VAL A 694 -20.61 12.81 4.70
C VAL A 694 -20.10 12.25 6.02
N ALA A 695 -19.02 12.85 6.54
CA ALA A 695 -18.41 12.46 7.80
C ALA A 695 -19.38 12.53 8.98
N PRO A 696 -19.32 11.59 9.94
CA PRO A 696 -20.27 11.53 11.05
C PRO A 696 -20.37 12.85 11.82
N GLU A 697 -19.24 13.48 12.15
CA GLU A 697 -19.23 14.75 12.88
C GLU A 697 -19.85 15.90 12.08
N THR A 698 -19.72 15.90 10.76
CA THR A 698 -20.29 16.93 9.89
C THR A 698 -21.81 16.80 9.79
N ARG A 699 -22.36 15.59 9.98
CA ARG A 699 -23.83 15.41 10.08
C ARG A 699 -24.39 16.03 11.36
N GLU A 700 -23.59 16.07 12.43
CA GLU A 700 -23.98 16.56 13.75
C GLU A 700 -23.74 18.08 13.91
N THR A 701 -22.51 18.54 13.66
CA THR A 701 -22.12 19.93 13.87
C THR A 701 -22.56 20.83 12.73
N LYS A 702 -22.84 20.24 11.55
CA LYS A 702 -22.97 20.97 10.29
C LYS A 702 -21.75 21.85 10.00
N ASP A 703 -20.56 21.50 10.49
CA ASP A 703 -19.34 22.19 10.09
C ASP A 703 -18.54 21.30 9.13
N ILE A 704 -18.21 21.85 7.97
CA ILE A 704 -17.36 21.18 6.99
C ILE A 704 -15.92 21.61 7.25
N THR A 705 -15.06 20.62 7.44
CA THR A 705 -13.64 20.80 7.70
C THR A 705 -12.82 20.04 6.66
N GLU A 706 -11.53 20.33 6.57
CA GLU A 706 -10.60 19.50 5.78
C GLU A 706 -10.70 18.02 6.20
N LYS A 707 -10.90 17.75 7.49
CA LYS A 707 -11.05 16.39 8.03
C LYS A 707 -12.31 15.68 7.54
N SER A 708 -13.37 16.43 7.23
CA SER A 708 -14.59 15.86 6.65
C SER A 708 -14.42 15.48 5.19
N ASP A 709 -13.64 16.26 4.42
CA ASP A 709 -13.26 15.90 3.06
C ASP A 709 -12.32 14.67 3.04
N THR A 710 -11.39 14.56 4.00
CA THR A 710 -10.54 13.37 4.19
C THR A 710 -11.36 12.10 4.46
N TYR A 711 -12.45 12.20 5.23
CA TYR A 711 -13.33 11.05 5.49
C TYR A 711 -14.02 10.55 4.23
N GLY A 712 -14.61 11.46 3.45
CA GLY A 712 -15.23 11.11 2.16
C GLY A 712 -14.22 10.46 1.20
N PHE A 713 -12.96 10.90 1.25
CA PHE A 713 -11.88 10.29 0.47
C PHE A 713 -11.56 8.87 0.92
N GLY A 714 -11.51 8.62 2.23
CA GLY A 714 -11.28 7.28 2.78
C GLY A 714 -12.37 6.28 2.37
N LEU A 715 -13.63 6.70 2.27
CA LEU A 715 -14.71 5.86 1.74
C LEU A 715 -14.52 5.51 0.27
N ILE A 716 -14.12 6.48 -0.55
CA ILE A 716 -13.80 6.25 -1.97
C ILE A 716 -12.62 5.27 -2.11
N LEU A 717 -11.61 5.33 -1.22
CA LEU A 717 -10.52 4.35 -1.23
C LEU A 717 -11.00 2.93 -0.90
N ILE A 718 -11.86 2.76 0.11
CA ILE A 718 -12.45 1.45 0.44
C ILE A 718 -13.23 0.89 -0.76
N GLU A 719 -14.05 1.74 -1.38
CA GLU A 719 -14.81 1.38 -2.58
C GLU A 719 -13.85 0.95 -3.70
N LEU A 720 -12.77 1.73 -3.94
CA LEU A 720 -11.80 1.44 -5.00
C LEU A 720 -11.05 0.12 -4.76
N LEU A 721 -10.83 -0.29 -3.51
CA LEU A 721 -10.13 -1.55 -3.19
C LEU A 721 -11.05 -2.77 -3.26
N THR A 722 -12.33 -2.61 -2.90
CA THR A 722 -13.25 -3.73 -2.64
C THR A 722 -14.30 -3.89 -3.73
N GLY A 723 -14.52 -2.85 -4.54
CA GLY A 723 -15.61 -2.80 -5.51
C GLY A 723 -16.99 -2.62 -4.87
N LYS A 724 -17.07 -2.46 -3.54
CA LYS A 724 -18.31 -2.37 -2.77
C LYS A 724 -18.56 -0.94 -2.32
N GLY A 725 -19.76 -0.44 -2.55
CA GLY A 725 -20.20 0.89 -2.14
C GLY A 725 -20.95 0.89 -0.79
N PRO A 726 -21.18 2.06 -0.17
CA PRO A 726 -21.89 2.17 1.11
C PRO A 726 -23.36 1.69 1.09
N SER A 727 -23.91 1.40 -0.10
CA SER A 727 -25.29 0.92 -0.30
C SER A 727 -25.37 -0.57 -0.69
N ASP A 728 -24.24 -1.29 -0.69
CA ASP A 728 -24.23 -2.72 -1.05
C ASP A 728 -24.90 -3.60 0.00
N THR A 729 -25.85 -4.41 -0.46
CA THR A 729 -26.71 -5.23 0.41
C THR A 729 -25.99 -6.39 1.09
N GLU A 730 -24.82 -6.81 0.59
CA GLU A 730 -23.99 -7.87 1.20
C GLU A 730 -23.29 -7.42 2.50
N ILE A 731 -23.18 -6.11 2.75
CA ILE A 731 -22.62 -5.54 3.98
C ILE A 731 -23.65 -5.66 5.13
N GLY A 732 -24.94 -5.70 4.80
CA GLY A 732 -26.09 -5.57 5.72
C GLY A 732 -26.49 -6.82 6.51
N GLY A 733 -25.53 -7.64 6.93
CA GLY A 733 -25.78 -8.81 7.80
C GLY A 733 -25.17 -8.69 9.21
N THR A 734 -23.92 -8.26 9.30
CA THR A 734 -23.11 -8.28 10.54
C THR A 734 -22.40 -6.96 10.86
N HIS A 735 -22.37 -5.99 9.94
CA HIS A 735 -21.69 -4.70 10.10
C HIS A 735 -22.63 -3.56 9.69
N GLU A 736 -22.69 -2.47 10.47
CA GLU A 736 -23.63 -1.38 10.23
C GLU A 736 -23.12 -0.38 9.17
N THR A 737 -21.80 -0.30 9.00
CA THR A 737 -21.17 0.57 8.00
C THR A 737 -20.09 -0.14 7.20
N ILE A 738 -19.86 0.33 5.98
CA ILE A 738 -18.76 -0.16 5.14
C ILE A 738 -17.37 0.02 5.78
N VAL A 739 -17.22 1.02 6.66
CA VAL A 739 -15.96 1.27 7.38
C VAL A 739 -15.71 0.19 8.43
N GLU A 740 -16.73 -0.22 9.18
CA GLU A 740 -16.63 -1.30 10.16
C GLU A 740 -16.32 -2.64 9.48
N TRP A 741 -17.04 -2.93 8.40
CA TRP A 741 -16.77 -4.10 7.57
C TRP A 741 -15.33 -4.11 7.04
N ALA A 742 -14.84 -2.98 6.52
CA ALA A 742 -13.46 -2.86 6.05
C ALA A 742 -12.43 -3.03 7.16
N ARG A 743 -12.69 -2.54 8.38
CA ARG A 743 -11.83 -2.76 9.56
C ARG A 743 -11.77 -4.24 9.94
N TYR A 744 -12.92 -4.90 9.98
CA TYR A 744 -13.00 -6.34 10.23
C TYR A 744 -12.20 -7.14 9.19
N CYS A 745 -12.42 -6.85 7.90
CA CYS A 745 -11.69 -7.51 6.81
C CYS A 745 -10.18 -7.25 6.83
N TYR A 746 -9.75 -6.05 7.22
CA TYR A 746 -8.34 -5.72 7.39
C TYR A 746 -7.71 -6.50 8.57
N SER A 747 -8.44 -6.63 9.68
CA SER A 747 -8.02 -7.36 10.87
C SER A 747 -7.89 -8.88 10.65
N ASP A 748 -8.69 -9.46 9.76
CA ASP A 748 -8.73 -10.91 9.50
C ASP A 748 -7.56 -11.42 8.61
N CYS A 749 -6.65 -10.54 8.16
CA CYS A 749 -5.42 -10.84 7.40
C CYS A 749 -5.57 -11.68 6.11
N HIS A 750 -6.79 -11.92 5.62
CA HIS A 750 -7.07 -12.65 4.40
C HIS A 750 -7.37 -11.69 3.22
N LEU A 751 -6.32 -11.13 2.61
CA LEU A 751 -6.46 -10.18 1.48
C LEU A 751 -7.36 -10.71 0.34
N ASP A 752 -7.34 -12.02 0.13
CA ASP A 752 -8.11 -12.69 -0.91
C ASP A 752 -9.62 -12.67 -0.69
N THR A 753 -10.14 -12.32 0.48
CA THR A 753 -11.59 -12.39 0.75
C THR A 753 -12.34 -11.09 0.45
N TRP A 754 -11.66 -9.94 0.45
CA TRP A 754 -12.31 -8.62 0.36
C TRP A 754 -11.85 -7.74 -0.80
N VAL A 755 -10.73 -8.06 -1.45
CA VAL A 755 -10.26 -7.32 -2.65
C VAL A 755 -11.16 -7.62 -3.85
N ASP A 756 -11.49 -6.57 -4.60
CA ASP A 756 -12.29 -6.66 -5.83
C ASP A 756 -11.69 -7.73 -6.78
N PRO A 757 -12.47 -8.74 -7.20
CA PRO A 757 -11.98 -9.81 -8.08
C PRO A 757 -11.35 -9.31 -9.39
N THR A 758 -11.78 -8.15 -9.91
CA THR A 758 -11.22 -7.56 -11.14
C THR A 758 -9.79 -7.05 -10.96
N ILE A 759 -9.40 -6.73 -9.72
CA ILE A 759 -8.01 -6.43 -9.33
C ILE A 759 -7.16 -7.70 -9.40
N LYS A 760 -7.77 -8.88 -9.18
CA LYS A 760 -7.08 -10.19 -9.18
C LYS A 760 -6.81 -10.74 -10.58
N GLU A 761 -7.69 -10.49 -11.55
CA GLU A 761 -7.53 -10.97 -12.94
C GLU A 761 -6.42 -10.22 -13.72
N HIS A 762 -5.94 -9.07 -13.24
CA HIS A 762 -5.03 -8.17 -14.00
C HIS A 762 -3.63 -7.95 -13.37
N GLY A 763 -3.20 -8.71 -12.36
CA GLY A 763 -1.79 -8.72 -11.93
C GLY A 763 -1.55 -8.92 -10.43
N SER A 764 -0.82 -9.97 -10.09
CA SER A 764 -0.63 -10.57 -8.76
C SER A 764 0.40 -9.91 -7.80
N ASN A 765 0.87 -8.68 -8.03
CA ASN A 765 2.01 -8.11 -7.28
C ASN A 765 1.72 -6.94 -6.33
N ASN A 766 0.46 -6.53 -6.16
CA ASN A 766 0.15 -5.29 -5.43
C ASN A 766 -0.38 -5.52 -4.02
N HIS A 767 -0.19 -6.71 -3.44
CA HIS A 767 -0.77 -7.09 -2.15
C HIS A 767 -0.38 -6.10 -1.04
N ASN A 768 0.89 -5.71 -0.96
CA ASN A 768 1.36 -4.74 0.03
C ASN A 768 0.76 -3.34 -0.21
N GLU A 769 0.71 -2.87 -1.46
CA GLU A 769 0.11 -1.58 -1.79
C GLU A 769 -1.38 -1.54 -1.46
N ILE A 770 -2.11 -2.62 -1.76
CA ILE A 770 -3.53 -2.75 -1.48
C ILE A 770 -3.77 -2.73 0.05
N VAL A 771 -2.94 -3.44 0.82
CA VAL A 771 -3.00 -3.44 2.29
C VAL A 771 -2.64 -2.06 2.86
N GLU A 772 -1.61 -1.40 2.34
CA GLU A 772 -1.20 -0.06 2.78
C GLU A 772 -2.22 1.02 2.42
N ILE A 773 -2.83 0.95 1.23
CA ILE A 773 -3.92 1.85 0.83
C ILE A 773 -5.19 1.55 1.66
N MET A 774 -5.48 0.28 1.99
CA MET A 774 -6.57 -0.05 2.92
C MET A 774 -6.30 0.54 4.31
N ASN A 775 -5.08 0.40 4.83
CA ASN A 775 -4.68 1.00 6.09
C ASN A 775 -4.82 2.54 6.07
N LEU A 776 -4.40 3.19 4.98
CA LEU A 776 -4.60 4.64 4.80
C LEU A 776 -6.10 5.00 4.75
N ALA A 777 -6.92 4.20 4.07
CA ALA A 777 -8.36 4.41 3.99
C ALA A 777 -9.02 4.32 5.38
N LEU A 778 -8.57 3.39 6.22
CA LEU A 778 -9.02 3.25 7.60
C LEU A 778 -8.60 4.43 8.49
N HIS A 779 -7.37 4.96 8.30
CA HIS A 779 -6.94 6.20 8.98
C HIS A 779 -7.73 7.43 8.50
N CYS A 780 -8.03 7.52 7.21
CA CYS A 780 -8.86 8.60 6.65
C CYS A 780 -10.30 8.54 7.18
N THR A 781 -10.81 7.35 7.48
CA THR A 781 -12.15 7.12 8.04
C THR A 781 -12.14 6.95 9.57
N ALA A 782 -11.11 7.45 10.26
CA ALA A 782 -11.06 7.44 11.72
C ALA A 782 -12.27 8.19 12.32
N SER A 783 -12.86 7.64 13.38
CA SER A 783 -14.04 8.25 14.02
C SER A 783 -13.70 9.61 14.64
N ASP A 784 -12.48 9.77 15.17
CA ASP A 784 -11.95 11.07 15.60
C ASP A 784 -11.42 11.87 14.38
N PRO A 785 -12.00 13.04 14.06
CA PRO A 785 -11.53 13.89 12.97
C PRO A 785 -10.07 14.34 13.13
N MET A 786 -9.58 14.50 14.36
CA MET A 786 -8.20 14.94 14.62
C MET A 786 -7.18 13.85 14.35
N ALA A 787 -7.58 12.57 14.42
CA ALA A 787 -6.73 11.43 14.09
C ALA A 787 -6.57 11.20 12.57
N ARG A 788 -7.43 11.84 11.74
CA ARG A 788 -7.35 11.70 10.28
C ARG A 788 -6.15 12.47 9.73
N PRO A 789 -5.40 11.94 8.74
CA PRO A 789 -4.28 12.64 8.13
C PRO A 789 -4.75 13.92 7.39
N CYS A 790 -3.88 14.91 7.27
CA CYS A 790 -4.13 16.06 6.39
C CYS A 790 -3.92 15.67 4.92
N ALA A 791 -4.50 16.43 3.98
CA ALA A 791 -4.42 16.06 2.56
C ALA A 791 -2.97 15.99 2.02
N SER A 792 -2.05 16.77 2.61
CA SER A 792 -0.62 16.67 2.30
C SER A 792 -0.01 15.32 2.70
N ASP A 793 -0.39 14.78 3.85
CA ASP A 793 0.13 13.49 4.33
C ASP A 793 -0.51 12.34 3.57
N VAL A 794 -1.81 12.45 3.25
CA VAL A 794 -2.50 11.51 2.36
C VAL A 794 -1.80 11.43 1.00
N VAL A 795 -1.47 12.57 0.37
CA VAL A 795 -0.72 12.56 -0.90
C VAL A 795 0.67 11.99 -0.72
N LYS A 796 1.40 12.30 0.35
CA LYS A 796 2.73 11.72 0.59
C LYS A 796 2.66 10.21 0.77
N THR A 797 1.69 9.70 1.53
CA THR A 797 1.49 8.26 1.73
C THR A 797 1.09 7.61 0.41
N LEU A 798 0.13 8.17 -0.32
CA LEU A 798 -0.22 7.63 -1.64
C LEU A 798 0.93 7.74 -2.62
N GLU A 799 1.71 8.81 -2.65
CA GLU A 799 2.92 8.91 -3.49
C GLU A 799 4.01 7.94 -3.02
N SER A 800 4.14 7.61 -1.73
CA SER A 800 5.11 6.61 -1.27
C SER A 800 4.67 5.19 -1.59
N VAL A 801 3.37 4.93 -1.57
CA VAL A 801 2.75 3.62 -1.87
C VAL A 801 2.57 3.41 -3.38
N ILE A 802 2.25 4.48 -4.12
CA ILE A 802 2.00 4.51 -5.57
C ILE A 802 3.26 4.84 -6.36
N ARG A 803 4.34 5.32 -5.70
CA ARG A 803 5.63 5.47 -6.38
C ARG A 803 5.95 4.12 -7.01
N PRO A 804 6.04 4.04 -8.35
CA PRO A 804 6.90 3.03 -8.89
C PRO A 804 8.26 3.36 -8.28
N SER A 805 9.02 2.36 -7.88
CA SER A 805 10.41 2.55 -7.54
C SER A 805 11.14 3.12 -8.77
N SER A 806 11.05 4.44 -9.04
CA SER A 806 11.91 5.26 -9.91
C SER A 806 11.36 6.68 -10.16
N CYS A 807 12.23 7.69 -10.02
CA CYS A 807 12.09 9.00 -10.68
C CYS A 807 12.08 8.84 -12.22
N VAL A 808 11.42 9.75 -12.96
CA VAL A 808 11.72 10.34 -14.31
C VAL A 808 10.40 10.93 -14.82
N LEU A 809 10.39 12.22 -15.16
CA LEU A 809 9.30 12.86 -15.86
C LEU A 809 9.88 13.90 -16.84
N GLY A 810 9.97 13.52 -18.11
CA GLY A 810 10.10 14.46 -19.22
C GLY A 810 10.63 13.78 -20.48
N LEU A 811 10.21 14.08 -21.71
CA LEU A 811 9.21 15.00 -22.22
C LEU A 811 8.94 14.60 -23.68
N LYS A 812 7.68 14.78 -24.07
CA LYS A 812 7.08 14.44 -25.36
C LYS A 812 7.77 15.14 -26.55
N CYS A 813 7.99 14.38 -27.61
CA CYS A 813 7.96 14.90 -28.97
C CYS A 813 6.50 15.08 -29.44
N SER A 814 6.22 16.22 -30.08
CA SER A 814 5.33 16.28 -31.24
C SER A 814 6.03 17.17 -32.27
N SER A 815 6.71 16.58 -33.24
CA SER A 815 6.21 16.26 -34.60
C SER A 815 5.86 17.50 -35.42
N THR A 816 6.66 17.79 -36.44
CA THR A 816 6.21 17.85 -37.85
C THR A 816 7.40 18.14 -38.79
N ILE A 817 7.44 17.33 -39.86
CA ILE A 817 8.32 17.32 -41.05
C ILE A 817 9.66 16.61 -40.84
#